data_AF-A0A8J6SGR0-F1
#
_entry.id   AF-A0A8J6SGR0-F1
#
_cell.length_a   1.000
_cell.length_b   1.000
_cell.length_c   1.000
_cell.angle_alpha   90.00
_cell.angle_beta   90.00
_cell.angle_gamma   90.00
#
_symmetry.space_group_name_H-M   'P 1'
#
loop_
_entity.id
_entity.type
_entity.pdbx_description
1 polymer ?
#
loop_
_entity_poly.entity_id
_entity_poly.type
_entity_poly.pdbx_seq_one_letter_code
_entity_poly.pdbx_strand_id
1 'polypeptide(L)'
;MIGRTTPETKTVGGLGLFAPSRLIAFSLPSAIAASLYATNVPIGAVPNLPPSRLVVSAPKASPQINRQGSQVSINGRTLPAAWSQWQRGTSVRTGISDAGVAQTLGVELLNTGDLTKQPIQWFSGANRLILATFPVAPYRYLDITDFALKNGWKTQIKGNTLLITTKPARLGDVQQSLQPWGSRLVVDLDRPAPWQVTQQGQNLVVTINAAAPPAILQRFPPPPPEPKPETEVEGIRNPQPPIANPQPPIPSPQSPAPNPQPPIPVVESTQNQTTIRVQIPAGLYPRVFSLPSPNRLLIDFQPEAMVERDILWAEGIRWKQQYVAITHQSSANDSPLLDGGSVNPKSQIPNPKSIDRFPVASLTINLRQRGLTLKPIWSNPNSVAGIAPLLRTAQLWQASAAINAGFFNRNNQLPLGAIKRDGRWLSGPILNRGAIAWNDAGEVKMGRLSYQGALDIENSSSLPVLFFNSAYVQAGIALYSSEWGGAYTPLTDNETIVVVQNNQVINQLPGGMAGKISFPIPPENGYLLTIRGKETSPVGILSVGTRVRINELFSQPDFVRYPQIVGAGPLLVQNRQIVLDAKAEQFSDAFIKEAAVRSAIATTASGQLMMVAIHNRTGGKGPTLAETAQIMQQMGAVEALNLDGGSSTSLYLGGQLINRPPTTAARVHNGLGLFLQPGLRSPSN
;
A
#
# COMPACT_ATOMS: atom_id res chain seq x y z
N MET A 1 49.29 36.51 25.70
CA MET A 1 48.80 36.55 27.11
C MET A 1 47.98 35.26 27.28
N ILE A 2 48.45 34.28 28.05
CA ILE A 2 48.21 34.13 29.51
C ILE A 2 46.69 34.25 29.82
N GLY A 3 45.94 33.21 30.20
CA GLY A 3 46.23 31.77 30.39
C GLY A 3 46.03 31.27 31.84
N ARG A 4 45.65 29.98 32.01
CA ARG A 4 45.42 29.23 33.28
C ARG A 4 44.18 29.63 34.13
N THR A 5 43.58 28.79 35.00
CA THR A 5 43.36 27.30 35.11
C THR A 5 42.22 27.05 36.14
N THR A 6 41.68 25.82 36.20
CA THR A 6 40.88 25.28 37.33
C THR A 6 41.75 24.97 38.58
N PRO A 7 41.17 24.76 39.80
CA PRO A 7 40.60 23.47 40.27
C PRO A 7 39.20 23.62 40.91
N GLU A 8 38.37 22.63 41.26
CA GLU A 8 38.47 21.21 41.72
C GLU A 8 38.56 20.93 43.25
N THR A 9 37.42 20.49 43.81
CA THR A 9 37.20 19.46 44.87
C THR A 9 37.88 19.52 46.26
N LYS A 10 37.05 19.53 47.33
CA LYS A 10 36.82 18.47 48.37
C LYS A 10 35.88 19.03 49.47
N THR A 11 34.96 18.38 50.22
CA THR A 11 34.57 17.00 50.67
C THR A 11 34.61 16.95 52.22
N VAL A 12 33.66 16.21 52.85
CA VAL A 12 33.58 15.71 54.27
C VAL A 12 32.61 16.40 55.26
N GLY A 13 31.73 15.59 55.89
CA GLY A 13 31.09 15.80 57.22
C GLY A 13 29.71 16.52 57.29
N GLY A 14 28.76 16.17 58.19
CA GLY A 14 28.65 14.97 59.04
C GLY A 14 27.70 15.05 60.26
N LEU A 15 26.58 14.30 60.24
CA LEU A 15 25.74 13.79 61.37
C LEU A 15 24.91 14.72 62.31
N GLY A 16 23.86 14.13 62.92
CA GLY A 16 22.97 14.66 63.98
C GLY A 16 21.61 15.16 63.47
N LEU A 17 20.46 14.44 63.46
CA LEU A 17 19.99 13.20 64.11
C LEU A 17 19.53 13.34 65.58
N PHE A 18 18.21 13.28 65.83
CA PHE A 18 17.58 12.63 67.01
C PHE A 18 16.09 12.28 66.77
N ALA A 19 15.57 11.32 67.53
CA ALA A 19 14.19 10.76 67.49
C ALA A 19 13.66 10.67 68.97
N PRO A 20 12.79 9.75 69.47
CA PRO A 20 12.04 8.62 68.86
C PRO A 20 10.57 8.40 69.35
N SER A 21 9.84 7.49 68.69
CA SER A 21 8.73 6.64 69.20
C SER A 21 8.09 5.82 68.05
N ARG A 22 7.47 4.65 68.22
CA ARG A 22 7.43 3.62 69.29
C ARG A 22 7.04 2.25 68.63
N LEU A 23 6.83 1.17 69.40
CA LEU A 23 6.34 -0.13 68.89
C LEU A 23 5.15 -0.69 69.69
N ILE A 24 4.32 -1.51 69.03
CA ILE A 24 3.63 -2.70 69.56
C ILE A 24 3.66 -3.79 68.45
N ALA A 25 3.67 -5.08 68.79
CA ALA A 25 3.78 -6.20 67.83
C ALA A 25 3.03 -7.47 68.26
N PHE A 26 2.67 -8.32 67.28
CA PHE A 26 2.31 -9.74 67.35
C PHE A 26 2.64 -10.33 65.94
N SER A 27 3.22 -11.50 65.63
CA SER A 27 3.80 -12.69 66.31
C SER A 27 3.16 -13.97 65.72
N LEU A 28 3.93 -14.82 65.04
CA LEU A 28 3.61 -16.24 64.76
C LEU A 28 4.91 -17.02 64.37
N PRO A 29 5.25 -18.16 65.01
CA PRO A 29 6.42 -19.02 64.69
C PRO A 29 6.12 -20.08 63.59
N SER A 30 7.06 -20.55 62.76
CA SER A 30 8.14 -21.56 62.98
C SER A 30 7.67 -22.98 63.35
N ALA A 31 8.36 -24.09 63.03
CA ALA A 31 9.63 -24.28 62.28
C ALA A 31 9.37 -25.10 60.97
N ILE A 32 10.10 -26.10 60.44
CA ILE A 32 11.28 -26.95 60.76
C ILE A 32 12.11 -27.03 59.45
N ALA A 33 13.38 -26.62 59.38
CA ALA A 33 14.65 -27.29 59.73
C ALA A 33 15.10 -28.43 58.77
N ALA A 34 16.41 -28.63 58.62
CA ALA A 34 17.04 -29.41 57.54
C ALA A 34 18.25 -30.23 57.99
N SER A 35 18.80 -31.05 57.08
CA SER A 35 20.01 -31.87 57.22
C SER A 35 19.90 -33.08 58.18
N LEU A 36 20.70 -34.16 58.07
CA LEU A 36 21.90 -34.41 57.25
C LEU A 36 22.04 -35.94 57.03
N TYR A 37 22.58 -36.40 55.89
CA TYR A 37 23.65 -37.42 55.83
C TYR A 37 24.15 -37.59 54.39
N ALA A 38 25.45 -37.87 54.22
CA ALA A 38 26.08 -38.11 52.93
C ALA A 38 26.93 -39.38 52.98
N THR A 39 26.84 -40.21 51.93
CA THR A 39 27.73 -41.36 51.70
C THR A 39 28.04 -41.46 50.20
N ASN A 40 29.31 -41.38 49.82
CA ASN A 40 29.76 -41.45 48.43
C ASN A 40 30.12 -42.88 48.02
N VAL A 41 29.44 -43.41 47.00
CA VAL A 41 29.91 -44.54 46.16
C VAL A 41 29.51 -44.20 44.71
N PRO A 42 30.40 -44.34 43.70
CA PRO A 42 30.14 -43.80 42.37
C PRO A 42 29.22 -44.68 41.52
N ILE A 43 28.41 -44.03 40.67
CA ILE A 43 27.61 -44.67 39.62
C ILE A 43 28.06 -44.12 38.26
N GLY A 44 28.15 -45.01 37.26
CA GLY A 44 28.73 -44.72 35.95
C GLY A 44 27.92 -43.75 35.06
N ALA A 45 28.54 -43.33 33.97
CA ALA A 45 27.99 -42.31 33.06
C ALA A 45 26.66 -42.74 32.40
N VAL A 46 25.62 -41.94 32.61
CA VAL A 46 24.38 -41.98 31.80
C VAL A 46 24.54 -41.00 30.63
N PRO A 47 24.27 -41.38 29.37
CA PRO A 47 24.42 -40.47 28.24
C PRO A 47 23.46 -39.28 28.29
N ASN A 48 24.00 -38.06 28.17
CA ASN A 48 23.20 -36.85 27.97
C ASN A 48 22.52 -36.88 26.59
N LEU A 49 21.24 -37.24 26.55
CA LEU A 49 20.40 -37.02 25.37
C LEU A 49 20.03 -35.53 25.29
N PRO A 50 20.40 -34.81 24.21
CA PRO A 50 20.09 -33.39 24.09
C PRO A 50 18.59 -33.19 23.83
N PRO A 51 17.98 -32.08 24.32
CA PRO A 51 16.58 -31.78 24.03
C PRO A 51 16.40 -31.53 22.52
N SER A 52 15.45 -32.24 21.91
CA SER A 52 15.20 -32.31 20.46
C SER A 52 14.71 -31.01 19.81
N ARG A 53 15.57 -29.98 19.80
CA ARG A 53 15.39 -28.74 19.03
C ARG A 53 15.58 -29.02 17.54
N LEU A 54 14.47 -29.19 16.81
CA LEU A 54 14.45 -29.11 15.35
C LEU A 54 14.69 -27.65 14.87
N VAL A 55 15.93 -27.17 15.02
CA VAL A 55 16.40 -25.97 14.33
C VAL A 55 16.60 -26.32 12.86
N VAL A 56 15.55 -26.14 12.06
CA VAL A 56 15.64 -26.24 10.60
C VAL A 56 16.51 -25.07 10.11
N SER A 57 17.80 -25.34 9.90
CA SER A 57 18.69 -24.38 9.25
C SER A 57 18.23 -24.13 7.82
N ALA A 58 18.17 -22.86 7.41
CA ALA A 58 18.00 -22.52 6.01
C ALA A 58 19.29 -22.88 5.22
N PRO A 59 19.17 -23.29 3.95
CA PRO A 59 20.34 -23.49 3.10
C PRO A 59 21.08 -22.16 2.88
N LYS A 60 22.42 -22.19 2.86
CA LYS A 60 23.24 -21.01 2.56
C LYS A 60 23.13 -20.54 1.10
N ALA A 61 22.61 -21.37 0.20
CA ALA A 61 22.39 -21.07 -1.22
C ALA A 61 20.89 -21.06 -1.56
N SER A 62 20.51 -20.31 -2.59
CA SER A 62 19.15 -20.31 -3.14
C SER A 62 18.75 -21.74 -3.57
N PRO A 63 17.53 -22.20 -3.25
CA PRO A 63 17.09 -23.54 -3.59
C PRO A 63 16.99 -23.71 -5.11
N GLN A 64 17.39 -24.88 -5.62
CA GLN A 64 17.19 -25.25 -7.03
C GLN A 64 15.70 -25.51 -7.25
N ILE A 65 15.08 -24.73 -8.15
CA ILE A 65 13.63 -24.77 -8.37
C ILE A 65 13.30 -25.84 -9.40
N ASN A 66 12.54 -26.85 -8.98
CA ASN A 66 12.12 -27.97 -9.82
C ASN A 66 10.88 -27.60 -10.67
N ARG A 67 9.91 -26.90 -10.07
CA ARG A 67 8.63 -26.50 -10.68
C ARG A 67 8.08 -25.23 -10.03
N GLN A 68 7.24 -24.49 -10.74
CA GLN A 68 6.54 -23.32 -10.22
C GLN A 68 5.21 -23.08 -10.96
N GLY A 69 4.34 -22.25 -10.39
CA GLY A 69 3.10 -21.82 -11.02
C GLY A 69 2.42 -20.67 -10.28
N SER A 70 1.32 -20.19 -10.85
CA SER A 70 0.63 -18.95 -10.44
C SER A 70 -0.76 -19.17 -9.82
N GLN A 71 -1.17 -20.42 -9.61
CA GLN A 71 -2.47 -20.76 -9.04
C GLN A 71 -2.38 -21.84 -7.95
N VAL A 72 -3.13 -21.66 -6.87
CA VAL A 72 -3.36 -22.69 -5.85
C VAL A 72 -4.85 -23.02 -5.83
N SER A 73 -5.20 -24.31 -5.78
CA SER A 73 -6.58 -24.78 -5.68
C SER A 73 -6.77 -25.60 -4.43
N ILE A 74 -7.75 -25.25 -3.60
CA ILE A 74 -8.02 -25.96 -2.34
C ILE A 74 -9.42 -26.54 -2.41
N ASN A 75 -9.52 -27.86 -2.34
CA ASN A 75 -10.77 -28.61 -2.49
C ASN A 75 -11.57 -28.22 -3.77
N GLY A 76 -10.87 -27.87 -4.85
CA GLY A 76 -11.44 -27.46 -6.14
C GLY A 76 -11.58 -25.94 -6.33
N ARG A 77 -11.54 -25.12 -5.27
CA ARG A 77 -11.56 -23.65 -5.39
C ARG A 77 -10.17 -23.12 -5.72
N THR A 78 -9.97 -22.76 -6.99
CA THR A 78 -8.72 -22.19 -7.52
C THR A 78 -8.64 -20.67 -7.33
N LEU A 79 -7.51 -20.18 -6.85
CA LEU A 79 -7.18 -18.75 -6.70
C LEU A 79 -5.80 -18.41 -7.32
N PRO A 80 -5.58 -17.15 -7.73
CA PRO A 80 -4.27 -16.66 -8.11
C PRO A 80 -3.36 -16.60 -6.87
N ALA A 81 -2.34 -17.46 -6.83
CA ALA A 81 -1.37 -17.54 -5.75
C ALA A 81 -0.11 -18.23 -6.29
N ALA A 82 1.04 -17.57 -6.16
CA ALA A 82 2.30 -18.13 -6.63
C ALA A 82 2.73 -19.30 -5.75
N TRP A 83 3.15 -20.41 -6.36
CA TRP A 83 3.71 -21.58 -5.69
C TRP A 83 5.00 -22.04 -6.38
N SER A 84 5.84 -22.76 -5.63
CA SER A 84 7.12 -23.28 -6.08
C SER A 84 7.43 -24.62 -5.42
N GLN A 85 8.18 -25.47 -6.11
CA GLN A 85 8.78 -26.68 -5.57
C GLN A 85 10.29 -26.68 -5.78
N TRP A 86 11.03 -27.16 -4.79
CA TRP A 86 12.49 -27.27 -4.83
C TRP A 86 12.98 -28.54 -4.15
N GLN A 87 14.19 -28.95 -4.52
CA GLN A 87 14.87 -30.09 -3.92
C GLN A 87 15.58 -29.69 -2.60
N ARG A 88 15.45 -30.51 -1.55
CA ARG A 88 16.23 -30.43 -0.32
C ARG A 88 16.74 -31.81 0.07
N GLY A 89 17.97 -32.15 -0.33
CA GLY A 89 18.49 -33.51 -0.23
C GLY A 89 17.67 -34.45 -1.12
N THR A 90 17.16 -35.54 -0.57
CA THR A 90 16.25 -36.47 -1.27
C THR A 90 14.79 -35.99 -1.29
N SER A 91 14.40 -35.04 -0.44
CA SER A 91 13.00 -34.58 -0.32
C SER A 91 12.68 -33.43 -1.27
N VAL A 92 11.55 -33.54 -1.99
CA VAL A 92 10.89 -32.39 -2.64
C VAL A 92 10.16 -31.58 -1.57
N ARG A 93 10.33 -30.26 -1.59
CA ARG A 93 9.64 -29.30 -0.73
C ARG A 93 8.68 -28.46 -1.59
N THR A 94 7.56 -28.06 -1.00
CA THR A 94 6.54 -27.23 -1.65
C THR A 94 6.31 -25.97 -0.83
N GLY A 95 6.38 -24.81 -1.49
CA GLY A 95 6.06 -23.52 -0.88
C GLY A 95 5.06 -22.73 -1.68
N ILE A 96 4.34 -21.85 -0.99
CA ILE A 96 3.38 -20.90 -1.55
C ILE A 96 3.85 -19.50 -1.12
N SER A 97 3.66 -18.47 -1.95
CA SER A 97 3.95 -17.09 -1.58
C SER A 97 3.27 -16.73 -0.26
N ASP A 98 3.89 -15.89 0.58
CA ASP A 98 3.32 -15.55 1.89
C ASP A 98 1.96 -14.85 1.78
N ALA A 99 1.78 -14.00 0.77
CA ALA A 99 0.49 -13.52 0.30
C ALA A 99 -0.50 -14.65 -0.03
N GLY A 100 -0.08 -15.65 -0.82
CA GLY A 100 -0.89 -16.80 -1.18
C GLY A 100 -1.27 -17.68 0.02
N VAL A 101 -0.36 -17.89 0.97
CA VAL A 101 -0.63 -18.62 2.22
C VAL A 101 -1.70 -17.90 3.04
N ALA A 102 -1.57 -16.58 3.22
CA ALA A 102 -2.58 -15.78 3.92
C ALA A 102 -3.96 -15.84 3.24
N GLN A 103 -4.01 -15.57 1.92
CA GLN A 103 -5.27 -15.45 1.17
C GLN A 103 -5.97 -16.78 0.91
N THR A 104 -5.22 -17.87 0.70
CA THR A 104 -5.82 -19.16 0.31
C THR A 104 -6.13 -20.06 1.51
N LEU A 105 -5.29 -20.02 2.57
CA LEU A 105 -5.40 -20.90 3.73
C LEU A 105 -6.00 -20.22 4.98
N GLY A 106 -6.11 -18.89 5.01
CA GLY A 106 -6.60 -18.15 6.18
C GLY A 106 -5.55 -18.02 7.28
N VAL A 107 -4.29 -17.83 6.88
CA VAL A 107 -3.13 -17.81 7.78
C VAL A 107 -2.76 -16.37 8.12
N GLU A 108 -2.73 -16.03 9.41
CA GLU A 108 -2.24 -14.73 9.86
C GLU A 108 -0.70 -14.75 9.97
N LEU A 109 -0.06 -13.85 9.22
CA LEU A 109 1.39 -13.63 9.27
C LEU A 109 1.73 -12.76 10.49
N LEU A 110 2.60 -13.26 11.36
CA LEU A 110 3.05 -12.58 12.58
C LEU A 110 4.42 -11.89 12.37
N ASN A 111 4.81 -11.06 13.33
CA ASN A 111 6.05 -10.29 13.25
C ASN A 111 7.30 -11.18 13.21
N THR A 112 8.29 -10.78 12.41
CA THR A 112 9.59 -11.46 12.32
C THR A 112 10.71 -10.51 11.89
N GLY A 113 11.85 -10.61 12.57
CA GLY A 113 13.13 -10.01 12.15
C GLY A 113 14.06 -11.03 11.47
N ASP A 114 13.58 -12.24 11.19
CA ASP A 114 14.37 -13.35 10.65
C ASP A 114 13.94 -13.66 9.21
N LEU A 115 14.85 -13.40 8.26
CA LEU A 115 14.65 -13.66 6.82
C LEU A 115 14.42 -15.13 6.47
N THR A 116 14.67 -16.05 7.40
CA THR A 116 14.55 -17.52 7.22
C THR A 116 13.32 -18.12 7.90
N LYS A 117 12.55 -17.33 8.68
CA LYS A 117 11.42 -17.82 9.50
C LYS A 117 10.23 -16.86 9.46
N GLN A 118 9.07 -17.41 9.14
CA GLN A 118 7.77 -16.75 9.28
C GLN A 118 6.95 -17.43 10.37
N PRO A 119 6.84 -16.86 11.58
CA PRO A 119 5.85 -17.26 12.57
C PRO A 119 4.45 -16.94 12.05
N ILE A 120 3.49 -17.83 12.30
CA ILE A 120 2.10 -17.70 11.83
C ILE A 120 1.10 -18.05 12.94
N GLN A 121 -0.11 -17.51 12.81
CA GLN A 121 -1.28 -17.93 13.57
C GLN A 121 -2.29 -18.63 12.63
N TRP A 122 -2.55 -19.90 12.90
CA TRP A 122 -3.56 -20.71 12.21
C TRP A 122 -4.02 -21.83 13.13
N PHE A 123 -5.17 -21.66 13.80
CA PHE A 123 -5.69 -22.57 14.84
C PHE A 123 -4.62 -23.04 15.84
N SER A 124 -3.72 -22.13 16.22
CA SER A 124 -2.53 -22.40 17.04
C SER A 124 -2.62 -21.75 18.42
N GLY A 125 -2.10 -22.42 19.44
CA GLY A 125 -2.04 -21.91 20.82
C GLY A 125 -0.78 -21.08 21.08
N ALA A 126 -0.38 -21.01 22.35
CA ALA A 126 0.87 -20.32 22.76
C ALA A 126 2.10 -20.81 21.98
N ASN A 127 2.14 -22.11 21.65
CA ASN A 127 3.12 -22.70 20.74
C ASN A 127 2.79 -22.33 19.28
N ARG A 128 3.25 -21.13 18.86
CA ARG A 128 3.12 -20.61 17.50
C ARG A 128 3.78 -21.54 16.47
N LEU A 129 3.14 -21.67 15.31
CA LEU A 129 3.72 -22.37 14.17
C LEU A 129 4.73 -21.44 13.47
N ILE A 130 5.81 -22.01 12.92
CA ILE A 130 6.83 -21.28 12.17
C ILE A 130 7.09 -22.02 10.86
N LEU A 131 6.96 -21.32 9.74
CA LEU A 131 7.31 -21.84 8.41
C LEU A 131 8.69 -21.29 7.99
N ALA A 132 9.47 -22.09 7.27
CA ALA A 132 10.72 -21.64 6.69
C ALA A 132 10.46 -20.77 5.45
N THR A 133 11.21 -19.68 5.28
CA THR A 133 11.02 -18.71 4.18
C THR A 133 12.12 -18.78 3.13
N PHE A 134 11.72 -18.61 1.86
CA PHE A 134 12.59 -18.68 0.69
C PHE A 134 12.26 -17.53 -0.29
N PRO A 135 13.13 -16.52 -0.46
CA PRO A 135 12.93 -15.46 -1.44
C PRO A 135 13.27 -15.98 -2.86
N VAL A 136 12.31 -15.89 -3.78
CA VAL A 136 12.49 -16.21 -5.21
C VAL A 136 11.66 -15.20 -6.00
N ALA A 137 12.35 -14.27 -6.67
CA ALA A 137 11.74 -13.10 -7.28
C ALA A 137 10.60 -13.46 -8.26
N PRO A 138 9.48 -12.69 -8.27
CA PRO A 138 9.22 -11.50 -7.46
C PRO A 138 8.68 -11.78 -6.04
N TYR A 139 8.61 -13.04 -5.60
CA TYR A 139 7.86 -13.45 -4.40
C TYR A 139 8.76 -13.88 -3.21
N ARG A 140 8.12 -14.05 -2.05
CA ARG A 140 8.67 -14.68 -0.84
C ARG A 140 7.81 -15.90 -0.52
N TYR A 141 8.37 -17.09 -0.61
CA TYR A 141 7.66 -18.34 -0.39
C TYR A 141 7.79 -18.81 1.05
N LEU A 142 6.71 -19.36 1.60
CA LEU A 142 6.70 -20.12 2.86
C LEU A 142 6.64 -21.61 2.52
N ASP A 143 7.54 -22.40 3.09
CA ASP A 143 7.53 -23.86 2.97
C ASP A 143 6.35 -24.43 3.76
N ILE A 144 5.38 -25.01 3.04
CA ILE A 144 4.16 -25.59 3.62
C ILE A 144 4.26 -27.10 3.79
N THR A 145 5.38 -27.74 3.44
CA THR A 145 5.48 -29.21 3.29
C THR A 145 5.09 -29.95 4.58
N ASP A 146 5.74 -29.61 5.70
CA ASP A 146 5.50 -30.27 6.99
C ASP A 146 4.18 -29.82 7.61
N PHE A 147 3.72 -28.61 7.29
CA PHE A 147 2.44 -28.06 7.74
C PHE A 147 1.25 -28.77 7.06
N ALA A 148 1.33 -29.03 5.75
CA ALA A 148 0.36 -29.83 5.01
C ALA A 148 0.36 -31.29 5.51
N LEU A 149 1.55 -31.88 5.70
CA LEU A 149 1.69 -33.24 6.22
C LEU A 149 1.08 -33.40 7.62
N LYS A 150 1.38 -32.48 8.55
CA LYS A 150 0.84 -32.47 9.93
C LYS A 150 -0.68 -32.39 9.97
N ASN A 151 -1.30 -31.63 9.06
CA ASN A 151 -2.76 -31.55 8.94
C ASN A 151 -3.36 -32.71 8.11
N GLY A 152 -2.53 -33.58 7.54
CA GLY A 152 -2.94 -34.70 6.70
C GLY A 152 -3.58 -34.26 5.39
N TRP A 153 -3.06 -33.19 4.79
CA TRP A 153 -3.44 -32.70 3.46
C TRP A 153 -2.65 -33.43 2.38
N LYS A 154 -3.23 -33.55 1.18
CA LYS A 154 -2.56 -34.07 -0.02
C LYS A 154 -2.28 -32.93 -1.00
N THR A 155 -1.09 -32.92 -1.59
CA THR A 155 -0.66 -31.91 -2.57
C THR A 155 -0.33 -32.56 -3.91
N GLN A 156 -0.85 -32.03 -5.02
CA GLN A 156 -0.59 -32.51 -6.38
C GLN A 156 -0.42 -31.32 -7.33
N ILE A 157 0.46 -31.43 -8.34
CA ILE A 157 0.60 -30.41 -9.38
C ILE A 157 -0.17 -30.82 -10.63
N LYS A 158 -0.97 -29.90 -11.18
CA LYS A 158 -1.63 -30.02 -12.48
C LYS A 158 -1.29 -28.79 -13.33
N GLY A 159 -0.22 -28.88 -14.13
CA GLY A 159 0.29 -27.76 -14.91
C GLY A 159 0.68 -26.57 -14.03
N ASN A 160 0.06 -25.42 -14.28
CA ASN A 160 0.24 -24.17 -13.53
C ASN A 160 -0.37 -24.18 -12.10
N THR A 161 -1.18 -25.18 -11.75
CA THR A 161 -1.95 -25.20 -10.51
C THR A 161 -1.41 -26.20 -9.49
N LEU A 162 -1.16 -25.74 -8.26
CA LEU A 162 -0.97 -26.59 -7.08
C LEU A 162 -2.33 -26.94 -6.49
N LEU A 163 -2.74 -28.20 -6.59
CA LEU A 163 -3.95 -28.75 -5.97
C LEU A 163 -3.65 -29.17 -4.53
N ILE A 164 -4.52 -28.78 -3.60
CA ILE A 164 -4.46 -29.13 -2.18
C ILE A 164 -5.82 -29.74 -1.79
N THR A 165 -5.80 -30.99 -1.33
CA THR A 165 -6.98 -31.66 -0.75
C THR A 165 -6.82 -31.71 0.76
N THR A 166 -7.73 -31.07 1.48
CA THR A 166 -7.77 -31.09 2.95
C THR A 166 -8.76 -32.14 3.47
N LYS A 167 -8.64 -32.51 4.73
CA LYS A 167 -9.68 -33.31 5.41
C LYS A 167 -10.97 -32.48 5.47
N PRO A 168 -12.17 -33.04 5.17
CA PRO A 168 -13.43 -32.35 5.40
C PRO A 168 -13.60 -31.97 6.87
N ALA A 169 -14.09 -30.76 7.10
CA ALA A 169 -14.43 -30.19 8.40
C ALA A 169 -15.94 -29.89 8.46
N ARG A 170 -16.47 -29.66 9.66
CA ARG A 170 -17.87 -29.29 9.90
C ARG A 170 -17.97 -28.11 10.85
N LEU A 171 -18.98 -27.26 10.64
CA LEU A 171 -19.37 -26.25 11.62
C LEU A 171 -20.09 -26.93 12.79
N GLY A 172 -19.76 -26.51 14.01
CA GLY A 172 -20.48 -26.87 15.22
C GLY A 172 -21.66 -25.91 15.46
N ASP A 173 -21.37 -24.62 15.56
CA ASP A 173 -22.35 -23.55 15.79
C ASP A 173 -21.85 -22.20 15.21
N VAL A 174 -22.75 -21.22 15.11
CA VAL A 174 -22.49 -19.84 14.62
C VAL A 174 -23.17 -18.83 15.55
N GLN A 175 -22.42 -18.28 16.51
CA GLN A 175 -22.95 -17.46 17.61
C GLN A 175 -22.62 -15.98 17.46
N GLN A 176 -23.60 -15.11 17.71
CA GLN A 176 -23.44 -13.66 17.73
C GLN A 176 -23.33 -13.15 19.17
N SER A 177 -22.50 -12.14 19.41
CA SER A 177 -22.37 -11.49 20.72
C SER A 177 -22.03 -10.01 20.59
N LEU A 178 -22.51 -9.20 21.54
CA LEU A 178 -22.00 -7.86 21.78
C LEU A 178 -20.68 -7.92 22.55
N GLN A 179 -19.83 -6.93 22.32
CA GLN A 179 -18.51 -6.80 22.93
C GLN A 179 -18.28 -5.31 23.30
N PRO A 180 -17.46 -4.97 24.31
CA PRO A 180 -17.26 -3.57 24.73
C PRO A 180 -16.74 -2.62 23.64
N TRP A 181 -16.20 -3.16 22.55
CA TRP A 181 -15.64 -2.46 21.40
C TRP A 181 -16.48 -2.59 20.11
N GLY A 182 -17.64 -3.27 20.15
CA GLY A 182 -18.46 -3.56 18.98
C GLY A 182 -19.20 -4.90 19.06
N SER A 183 -19.01 -5.78 18.09
CA SER A 183 -19.66 -7.11 18.07
C SER A 183 -18.78 -8.21 17.49
N ARG A 184 -19.08 -9.46 17.86
CA ARG A 184 -18.33 -10.66 17.44
C ARG A 184 -19.28 -11.74 16.94
N LEU A 185 -18.95 -12.30 15.78
CA LEU A 185 -19.46 -13.58 15.30
C LEU A 185 -18.42 -14.67 15.58
N VAL A 186 -18.84 -15.74 16.26
CA VAL A 186 -18.07 -16.95 16.56
C VAL A 186 -18.54 -18.06 15.64
N VAL A 187 -17.61 -18.77 14.99
CA VAL A 187 -17.90 -19.97 14.20
C VAL A 187 -17.09 -21.12 14.78
N ASP A 188 -17.76 -22.06 15.44
CA ASP A 188 -17.14 -23.27 15.98
C ASP A 188 -16.93 -24.29 14.86
N LEU A 189 -15.79 -24.99 14.90
CA LEU A 189 -15.38 -25.99 13.92
C LEU A 189 -14.91 -27.27 14.62
N ASP A 190 -15.24 -28.43 14.06
CA ASP A 190 -14.78 -29.72 14.59
C ASP A 190 -13.24 -29.88 14.48
N ARG A 191 -12.62 -29.23 13.49
CA ARG A 191 -11.18 -29.24 13.21
C ARG A 191 -10.72 -27.94 12.53
N PRO A 192 -9.41 -27.63 12.52
CA PRO A 192 -8.84 -26.56 11.71
C PRO A 192 -9.18 -26.71 10.22
N ALA A 193 -9.68 -25.64 9.60
CA ALA A 193 -10.11 -25.63 8.20
C ALA A 193 -9.56 -24.39 7.47
N PRO A 194 -9.15 -24.49 6.18
CA PRO A 194 -8.85 -23.32 5.37
C PRO A 194 -10.05 -22.36 5.30
N TRP A 195 -9.79 -21.06 5.42
CA TRP A 195 -10.80 -20.02 5.29
C TRP A 195 -10.26 -18.82 4.51
N GLN A 196 -11.15 -18.01 3.96
CA GLN A 196 -10.82 -16.91 3.05
C GLN A 196 -11.80 -15.75 3.27
N VAL A 197 -11.35 -14.52 3.03
CA VAL A 197 -12.16 -13.30 3.20
C VAL A 197 -12.17 -12.49 1.91
N THR A 198 -13.37 -12.16 1.45
CA THR A 198 -13.61 -11.16 0.39
C THR A 198 -14.42 -10.01 1.00
N GLN A 199 -14.06 -8.77 0.68
CA GLN A 199 -14.84 -7.58 1.06
C GLN A 199 -15.16 -6.74 -0.18
N GLN A 200 -16.39 -6.23 -0.26
CA GLN A 200 -16.81 -5.28 -1.28
C GLN A 200 -17.71 -4.21 -0.64
N GLY A 201 -17.14 -3.03 -0.39
CA GLY A 201 -17.80 -2.00 0.40
C GLY A 201 -18.06 -2.49 1.84
N GLN A 202 -19.33 -2.46 2.26
CA GLN A 202 -19.78 -3.01 3.54
C GLN A 202 -20.10 -4.51 3.49
N ASN A 203 -20.16 -5.15 2.32
CA ASN A 203 -20.37 -6.60 2.26
C ASN A 203 -19.08 -7.34 2.64
N LEU A 204 -19.11 -8.11 3.73
CA LEU A 204 -18.10 -9.10 4.08
C LEU A 204 -18.57 -10.49 3.68
N VAL A 205 -17.69 -11.26 3.05
CA VAL A 205 -17.92 -12.66 2.69
C VAL A 205 -16.76 -13.50 3.23
N VAL A 206 -17.06 -14.37 4.18
CA VAL A 206 -16.10 -15.33 4.75
C VAL A 206 -16.43 -16.71 4.22
N THR A 207 -15.54 -17.31 3.43
CA THR A 207 -15.68 -18.69 2.97
C THR A 207 -14.82 -19.61 3.84
N ILE A 208 -15.37 -20.74 4.28
CA ILE A 208 -14.72 -21.74 5.12
C ILE A 208 -14.83 -23.10 4.43
N ASN A 209 -13.74 -23.85 4.34
CA ASN A 209 -13.73 -25.22 3.78
C ASN A 209 -14.21 -26.26 4.82
N ALA A 210 -15.43 -26.05 5.29
CA ALA A 210 -16.19 -26.90 6.19
C ALA A 210 -17.66 -26.94 5.76
N ALA A 211 -18.38 -28.03 6.01
CA ALA A 211 -19.82 -28.12 5.75
C ALA A 211 -20.65 -27.61 6.95
N ALA A 212 -21.73 -26.87 6.69
CA ALA A 212 -22.70 -26.48 7.73
C ALA A 212 -23.81 -27.53 7.86
N PRO A 213 -24.22 -27.91 9.10
CA PRO A 213 -25.40 -28.75 9.32
C PRO A 213 -26.70 -27.97 9.00
N PRO A 214 -27.79 -28.64 8.57
CA PRO A 214 -29.03 -27.98 8.16
C PRO A 214 -29.64 -27.01 9.19
N ALA A 215 -29.48 -27.29 10.50
CA ALA A 215 -29.97 -26.41 11.56
C ALA A 215 -29.35 -25.00 11.54
N ILE A 216 -28.08 -24.85 11.14
CA ILE A 216 -27.43 -23.53 11.00
C ILE A 216 -27.97 -22.81 9.75
N LEU A 217 -28.18 -23.54 8.65
CA LEU A 217 -28.76 -23.00 7.42
C LEU A 217 -30.20 -22.53 7.62
N GLN A 218 -30.98 -23.24 8.43
CA GLN A 218 -32.35 -22.85 8.81
C GLN A 218 -32.40 -21.65 9.75
N ARG A 219 -31.36 -21.45 10.59
CA ARG A 219 -31.26 -20.29 11.50
C ARG A 219 -30.78 -19.02 10.79
N PHE A 220 -30.01 -19.15 9.71
CA PHE A 220 -29.44 -18.04 8.94
C PHE A 220 -29.64 -18.22 7.42
N PRO A 221 -30.90 -18.34 6.95
CA PRO A 221 -31.18 -18.61 5.55
C PRO A 221 -30.78 -17.44 4.64
N PRO A 222 -30.54 -17.67 3.34
CA PRO A 222 -30.48 -16.59 2.37
C PRO A 222 -31.83 -15.87 2.29
N PRO A 223 -31.85 -14.57 1.91
CA PRO A 223 -33.10 -13.89 1.60
C PRO A 223 -33.84 -14.64 0.47
N PRO A 224 -35.19 -14.60 0.44
CA PRO A 224 -35.94 -15.15 -0.68
C PRO A 224 -35.48 -14.47 -1.99
N PRO A 225 -35.49 -15.20 -3.13
CA PRO A 225 -35.18 -14.58 -4.41
C PRO A 225 -36.17 -13.45 -4.68
N GLU A 226 -35.65 -12.30 -5.12
CA GLU A 226 -36.48 -11.17 -5.52
C GLU A 226 -37.50 -11.63 -6.58
N PRO A 227 -38.77 -11.17 -6.52
CA PRO A 227 -39.71 -11.44 -7.58
C PRO A 227 -39.12 -10.90 -8.89
N LYS A 228 -39.13 -11.72 -9.95
CA LYS A 228 -38.70 -11.26 -11.27
C LYS A 228 -39.49 -10.00 -11.62
N PRO A 229 -38.86 -8.93 -12.15
CA PRO A 229 -39.62 -7.82 -12.70
C PRO A 229 -40.58 -8.37 -13.74
N GLU A 230 -41.87 -8.05 -13.59
CA GLU A 230 -42.88 -8.43 -14.57
C GLU A 230 -42.51 -7.81 -15.91
N THR A 231 -42.67 -8.56 -17.00
CA THR A 231 -42.37 -8.07 -18.34
C THR A 231 -43.31 -6.92 -18.69
N GLU A 232 -42.82 -5.68 -18.61
CA GLU A 232 -43.49 -4.51 -19.17
C GLU A 232 -43.76 -4.77 -20.66
N VAL A 233 -45.05 -4.79 -21.01
CA VAL A 233 -45.50 -4.86 -22.40
C VAL A 233 -45.26 -3.48 -23.03
N GLU A 234 -44.59 -3.42 -24.18
CA GLU A 234 -44.23 -2.16 -24.84
C GLU A 234 -45.46 -1.34 -25.27
N GLY A 235 -45.94 -0.48 -24.37
CA GLY A 235 -46.99 0.49 -24.62
C GLY A 235 -46.43 1.80 -25.17
N ILE A 236 -46.65 2.06 -26.46
CA ILE A 236 -46.15 3.23 -27.20
C ILE A 236 -46.45 4.54 -26.43
N ARG A 237 -45.42 5.36 -26.17
CA ARG A 237 -45.55 6.76 -25.74
C ARG A 237 -44.58 7.68 -26.49
N ASN A 238 -45.09 8.83 -26.90
CA ASN A 238 -44.32 9.84 -27.65
C ASN A 238 -43.27 10.55 -26.77
N PRO A 239 -42.16 11.02 -27.35
CA PRO A 239 -41.13 11.76 -26.62
C PRO A 239 -41.59 13.17 -26.24
N GLN A 240 -41.34 13.57 -24.99
CA GLN A 240 -41.32 14.97 -24.54
C GLN A 240 -39.87 15.49 -24.44
N PRO A 241 -39.64 16.81 -24.60
CA PRO A 241 -38.29 17.39 -24.58
C PRO A 241 -37.64 17.35 -23.18
N PRO A 242 -36.30 17.37 -23.10
CA PRO A 242 -35.56 17.20 -21.85
C PRO A 242 -35.72 18.40 -20.90
N ILE A 243 -36.14 18.11 -19.68
CA ILE A 243 -36.12 19.05 -18.54
C ILE A 243 -34.74 18.98 -17.86
N ALA A 244 -34.29 20.09 -17.27
CA ALA A 244 -32.92 20.28 -16.80
C ALA A 244 -32.46 19.32 -15.69
N ASN A 245 -31.13 19.12 -15.60
CA ASN A 245 -30.47 18.32 -14.57
C ASN A 245 -30.90 18.70 -13.14
N PRO A 246 -31.38 17.74 -12.32
CA PRO A 246 -31.40 17.91 -10.87
C PRO A 246 -29.96 18.02 -10.34
N GLN A 247 -29.73 18.92 -9.38
CA GLN A 247 -28.48 18.91 -8.61
C GLN A 247 -28.42 17.64 -7.75
N PRO A 248 -27.22 17.08 -7.47
CA PRO A 248 -27.09 15.99 -6.52
C PRO A 248 -27.56 16.47 -5.13
N PRO A 249 -28.31 15.65 -4.37
CA PRO A 249 -28.85 16.06 -3.08
C PRO A 249 -27.72 16.38 -2.09
N ILE A 250 -27.89 17.45 -1.33
CA ILE A 250 -26.99 17.83 -0.23
C ILE A 250 -27.03 16.70 0.81
N PRO A 251 -25.88 16.14 1.24
CA PRO A 251 -25.87 15.08 2.24
C PRO A 251 -26.29 15.64 3.59
N SER A 252 -27.43 15.16 4.11
CA SER A 252 -27.93 15.50 5.45
C SER A 252 -26.90 15.17 6.54
N PRO A 253 -26.88 15.92 7.66
CA PRO A 253 -26.08 15.56 8.83
C PRO A 253 -26.40 14.13 9.28
N GLN A 254 -25.37 13.34 9.58
CA GLN A 254 -25.55 11.97 10.03
C GLN A 254 -26.07 11.95 11.46
N SER A 255 -27.32 11.52 11.66
CA SER A 255 -27.86 11.18 12.96
C SER A 255 -26.98 10.13 13.65
N PRO A 256 -26.81 10.18 15.00
CA PRO A 256 -26.08 9.16 15.73
C PRO A 256 -26.70 7.78 15.50
N ALA A 257 -25.86 6.76 15.34
CA ALA A 257 -26.32 5.41 15.03
C ALA A 257 -27.17 4.83 16.18
N PRO A 258 -28.27 4.11 15.89
CA PRO A 258 -29.01 3.36 16.90
C PRO A 258 -28.11 2.25 17.50
N ASN A 259 -28.50 1.77 18.70
CA ASN A 259 -27.77 0.73 19.45
C ASN A 259 -27.28 -0.40 18.51
N PRO A 260 -25.96 -0.66 18.44
CA PRO A 260 -25.40 -1.57 17.44
C PRO A 260 -25.73 -3.02 17.80
N GLN A 261 -26.82 -3.57 17.26
CA GLN A 261 -27.05 -5.00 17.28
C GLN A 261 -25.93 -5.72 16.50
N PRO A 262 -25.54 -6.96 16.89
CA PRO A 262 -24.61 -7.75 16.09
C PRO A 262 -25.18 -7.95 14.67
N PRO A 263 -24.35 -7.87 13.62
CA PRO A 263 -24.85 -7.99 12.25
C PRO A 263 -25.23 -9.45 11.96
N ILE A 264 -26.49 -9.64 11.56
CA ILE A 264 -27.04 -10.96 11.26
C ILE A 264 -26.35 -11.50 9.99
N PRO A 265 -25.74 -12.71 10.04
CA PRO A 265 -25.17 -13.35 8.86
C PRO A 265 -26.22 -14.10 8.05
N VAL A 266 -25.95 -14.25 6.76
CA VAL A 266 -26.53 -15.27 5.88
C VAL A 266 -25.52 -16.41 5.76
N VAL A 267 -25.95 -17.66 5.95
CA VAL A 267 -25.09 -18.84 5.88
C VAL A 267 -25.57 -19.79 4.79
N GLU A 268 -24.72 -20.03 3.79
CA GLU A 268 -24.93 -21.01 2.72
C GLU A 268 -23.88 -22.12 2.82
N SER A 269 -24.22 -23.36 2.49
CA SER A 269 -23.25 -24.47 2.43
C SER A 269 -23.47 -25.33 1.20
N THR A 270 -22.40 -25.54 0.42
CA THR A 270 -22.38 -26.40 -0.77
C THR A 270 -21.24 -27.40 -0.66
N GLN A 271 -21.54 -28.68 -0.84
CA GLN A 271 -20.60 -29.80 -0.63
C GLN A 271 -19.87 -29.73 0.72
N ASN A 272 -18.57 -29.37 0.74
CA ASN A 272 -17.73 -29.22 1.93
C ASN A 272 -17.26 -27.77 2.14
N GLN A 273 -18.04 -26.78 1.68
CA GLN A 273 -17.72 -25.36 1.78
C GLN A 273 -18.93 -24.56 2.29
N THR A 274 -18.70 -23.75 3.32
CA THR A 274 -19.68 -22.82 3.89
C THR A 274 -19.28 -21.39 3.53
N THR A 275 -20.25 -20.56 3.16
CA THR A 275 -20.07 -19.12 2.97
C THR A 275 -20.95 -18.38 3.96
N ILE A 276 -20.33 -17.50 4.74
CA ILE A 276 -20.98 -16.58 5.68
C ILE A 276 -20.90 -15.19 5.07
N ARG A 277 -22.04 -14.63 4.66
CA ARG A 277 -22.15 -13.22 4.23
C ARG A 277 -22.69 -12.39 5.37
N VAL A 278 -22.15 -11.19 5.58
CA VAL A 278 -22.55 -10.32 6.69
C VAL A 278 -22.27 -8.86 6.35
N GLN A 279 -23.20 -7.98 6.69
CA GLN A 279 -23.03 -6.54 6.50
C GLN A 279 -22.14 -5.97 7.61
N ILE A 280 -21.06 -5.30 7.22
CA ILE A 280 -20.19 -4.56 8.14
C ILE A 280 -20.95 -3.31 8.62
N PRO A 281 -21.18 -3.13 9.94
CA PRO A 281 -21.87 -1.94 10.45
C PRO A 281 -21.10 -0.64 10.14
N ALA A 282 -21.82 0.46 9.96
CA ALA A 282 -21.20 1.75 9.63
C ALA A 282 -20.19 2.19 10.71
N GLY A 283 -19.02 2.66 10.28
CA GLY A 283 -17.92 3.08 11.17
C GLY A 283 -17.10 1.94 11.79
N LEU A 284 -17.51 0.67 11.62
CA LEU A 284 -16.75 -0.49 12.06
C LEU A 284 -15.97 -1.13 10.90
N TYR A 285 -14.94 -1.89 11.26
CA TYR A 285 -14.12 -2.66 10.33
C TYR A 285 -14.05 -4.13 10.78
N PRO A 286 -13.97 -5.09 9.84
CA PRO A 286 -13.92 -6.51 10.17
C PRO A 286 -12.48 -6.99 10.44
N ARG A 287 -12.27 -7.78 11.50
CA ARG A 287 -11.07 -8.58 11.75
C ARG A 287 -11.43 -10.05 11.83
N VAL A 288 -10.84 -10.87 10.96
CA VAL A 288 -11.07 -12.33 10.93
C VAL A 288 -9.80 -13.07 11.34
N PHE A 289 -9.90 -13.99 12.32
CA PHE A 289 -8.76 -14.74 12.86
C PHE A 289 -9.19 -16.06 13.52
N SER A 290 -8.24 -16.98 13.72
CA SER A 290 -8.52 -18.34 14.22
C SER A 290 -7.92 -18.64 15.60
N LEU A 291 -8.67 -19.38 16.41
CA LEU A 291 -8.28 -19.86 17.75
C LEU A 291 -8.38 -21.40 17.84
N PRO A 292 -7.52 -22.05 18.65
CA PRO A 292 -7.65 -23.46 19.00
C PRO A 292 -8.61 -23.67 20.18
N SER A 293 -8.90 -24.95 20.47
CA SER A 293 -9.43 -25.46 21.74
C SER A 293 -10.62 -24.67 22.35
N PRO A 294 -11.86 -24.83 21.81
CA PRO A 294 -12.20 -25.50 20.56
C PRO A 294 -11.80 -24.67 19.34
N ASN A 295 -11.67 -25.34 18.18
CA ASN A 295 -11.27 -24.68 16.94
C ASN A 295 -12.36 -23.69 16.52
N ARG A 296 -12.00 -22.40 16.44
CA ARG A 296 -12.93 -21.31 16.16
C ARG A 296 -12.38 -20.37 15.12
N LEU A 297 -13.25 -19.91 14.23
CA LEU A 297 -13.04 -18.71 13.45
C LEU A 297 -13.83 -17.57 14.08
N LEU A 298 -13.15 -16.48 14.41
CA LEU A 298 -13.75 -15.27 14.98
C LEU A 298 -13.78 -14.17 13.92
N ILE A 299 -14.89 -13.44 13.88
CA ILE A 299 -15.10 -12.26 13.03
C ILE A 299 -15.54 -11.12 13.96
N ASP A 300 -14.62 -10.21 14.23
CA ASP A 300 -14.82 -9.04 15.09
C ASP A 300 -15.15 -7.81 14.24
N PHE A 301 -16.19 -7.06 14.61
CA PHE A 301 -16.51 -5.76 14.03
C PHE A 301 -16.19 -4.67 15.05
N GLN A 302 -15.14 -3.88 14.79
CA GLN A 302 -14.63 -2.88 15.72
C GLN A 302 -14.05 -1.65 14.99
N PRO A 303 -13.93 -0.47 15.63
CA PRO A 303 -13.36 0.72 14.99
C PRO A 303 -11.89 0.56 14.58
N GLU A 304 -11.12 -0.26 15.31
CA GLU A 304 -9.69 -0.48 15.07
C GLU A 304 -9.37 -1.94 14.72
N ALA A 305 -9.80 -2.39 13.53
CA ALA A 305 -9.60 -3.78 13.09
C ALA A 305 -8.20 -4.08 12.51
N MET A 306 -7.36 -3.08 12.25
CA MET A 306 -6.04 -3.31 11.64
C MET A 306 -5.11 -3.97 12.65
N VAL A 307 -4.58 -5.15 12.29
CA VAL A 307 -3.51 -5.79 13.03
C VAL A 307 -2.18 -5.11 12.69
N GLU A 308 -1.48 -4.62 13.71
CA GLU A 308 -0.13 -4.10 13.55
C GLU A 308 0.86 -5.21 13.18
N ARG A 309 1.79 -4.91 12.26
CA ARG A 309 2.75 -5.87 11.74
C ARG A 309 4.14 -5.27 11.61
N ASP A 310 5.16 -6.08 11.80
CA ASP A 310 6.56 -5.77 11.50
C ASP A 310 7.26 -7.04 10.99
N ILE A 311 7.46 -7.11 9.67
CA ILE A 311 7.98 -8.28 8.97
C ILE A 311 9.17 -7.83 8.11
N LEU A 312 10.36 -8.30 8.45
CA LEU A 312 11.52 -8.29 7.56
C LEU A 312 11.26 -9.31 6.44
N TRP A 313 10.87 -8.79 5.27
CA TRP A 313 10.31 -9.59 4.19
C TRP A 313 11.42 -10.16 3.29
N ALA A 314 12.31 -9.29 2.81
CA ALA A 314 13.53 -9.67 2.11
C ALA A 314 14.71 -8.83 2.64
N GLU A 315 15.93 -9.19 2.24
CA GLU A 315 17.11 -8.39 2.57
C GLU A 315 16.90 -6.96 2.01
N GLY A 316 17.02 -5.94 2.87
CA GLY A 316 16.71 -4.56 2.51
C GLY A 316 15.23 -4.20 2.32
N ILE A 317 14.25 -5.10 2.57
CA ILE A 317 12.80 -4.81 2.47
C ILE A 317 12.08 -5.19 3.77
N ARG A 318 11.51 -4.19 4.47
CA ARG A 318 10.74 -4.38 5.72
C ARG A 318 9.32 -3.83 5.59
N TRP A 319 8.33 -4.67 5.85
CA TRP A 319 6.90 -4.31 5.84
C TRP A 319 6.45 -3.98 7.26
N LYS A 320 5.83 -2.80 7.45
CA LYS A 320 5.22 -2.39 8.73
C LYS A 320 3.76 -1.97 8.55
N GLN A 321 2.91 -2.36 9.49
CA GLN A 321 1.56 -1.81 9.70
C GLN A 321 1.47 -1.29 11.14
N GLN A 322 1.01 -0.05 11.33
CA GLN A 322 0.95 0.61 12.64
C GLN A 322 -0.12 1.72 12.67
N TYR A 323 -0.67 2.02 13.83
CA TYR A 323 -1.45 3.24 14.05
C TYR A 323 -0.51 4.41 14.37
N VAL A 324 -0.55 5.47 13.58
CA VAL A 324 0.17 6.72 13.84
C VAL A 324 -0.80 7.75 14.43
N ALA A 325 -0.42 8.39 15.54
CA ALA A 325 -1.29 9.26 16.32
C ALA A 325 -0.88 10.74 16.19
N ILE A 326 -1.73 11.55 15.56
CA ILE A 326 -1.59 13.01 15.56
C ILE A 326 -2.30 13.56 16.80
N THR A 327 -1.68 14.53 17.48
CA THR A 327 -2.32 15.29 18.57
C THR A 327 -2.62 16.69 18.08
N HIS A 328 -3.90 17.05 18.01
CA HIS A 328 -4.30 18.42 17.67
C HIS A 328 -4.29 19.27 18.94
N GLN A 329 -3.70 20.46 18.85
CA GLN A 329 -3.85 21.48 19.89
C GLN A 329 -5.13 22.26 19.58
N SER A 330 -6.04 22.33 20.55
CA SER A 330 -7.23 23.17 20.46
C SER A 330 -6.80 24.64 20.40
N SER A 331 -7.24 25.35 19.35
CA SER A 331 -7.08 26.80 19.29
C SER A 331 -8.05 27.44 20.27
N ALA A 332 -7.65 28.52 20.94
CA ALA A 332 -8.53 29.27 21.85
C ALA A 332 -9.74 29.88 21.12
N ASN A 333 -9.71 29.94 19.79
CA ASN A 333 -10.77 30.51 18.95
C ASN A 333 -11.84 29.48 18.53
N ASP A 334 -11.67 28.18 18.79
CA ASP A 334 -12.66 27.14 18.46
C ASP A 334 -13.81 27.07 19.50
N SER A 335 -14.32 28.24 19.90
CA SER A 335 -15.59 28.35 20.65
C SER A 335 -16.75 28.37 19.65
N PRO A 336 -17.83 27.59 19.85
CA PRO A 336 -19.04 27.77 19.07
C PRO A 336 -19.60 29.17 19.28
N LEU A 337 -20.03 29.82 18.20
CA LEU A 337 -20.90 30.99 18.29
C LEU A 337 -22.26 30.53 18.82
N LEU A 338 -22.43 30.56 20.13
CA LEU A 338 -23.72 30.43 20.79
C LEU A 338 -24.46 31.77 20.69
N ASP A 339 -25.71 31.73 20.23
CA ASP A 339 -26.58 32.91 20.23
C ASP A 339 -26.77 33.48 21.64
N GLY A 340 -27.05 34.79 21.70
CA GLY A 340 -26.91 35.63 22.89
C GLY A 340 -27.63 35.10 24.14
N GLY A 341 -26.87 34.49 25.04
CA GLY A 341 -27.28 34.08 26.39
C GLY A 341 -26.19 34.39 27.42
N SER A 342 -26.58 34.87 28.60
CA SER A 342 -25.64 35.35 29.63
C SER A 342 -24.68 34.25 30.12
N VAL A 343 -23.38 34.48 30.02
CA VAL A 343 -22.34 33.49 30.36
C VAL A 343 -21.88 33.66 31.83
N ASN A 344 -22.01 32.58 32.60
CA ASN A 344 -21.53 32.50 33.98
C ASN A 344 -20.00 32.21 34.01
N PRO A 345 -19.14 33.09 34.57
CA PRO A 345 -17.69 33.09 34.29
C PRO A 345 -16.86 32.04 35.06
N LYS A 346 -17.36 30.81 35.25
CA LYS A 346 -16.66 29.74 36.00
C LYS A 346 -16.79 28.33 35.40
N SER A 347 -16.44 28.16 34.12
CA SER A 347 -16.32 26.81 33.52
C SER A 347 -15.33 26.71 32.33
N GLN A 348 -14.23 27.47 32.32
CA GLN A 348 -13.13 27.24 31.38
C GLN A 348 -12.31 25.99 31.77
N ILE A 349 -12.89 24.81 31.54
CA ILE A 349 -12.14 23.56 31.45
C ILE A 349 -11.46 23.55 30.07
N PRO A 350 -10.12 23.40 29.97
CA PRO A 350 -9.46 23.30 28.67
C PRO A 350 -10.01 22.13 27.85
N ASN A 351 -10.49 22.41 26.64
CA ASN A 351 -11.06 21.39 25.76
C ASN A 351 -9.99 20.30 25.50
N PRO A 352 -10.28 19.01 25.72
CA PRO A 352 -9.26 17.97 25.69
C PRO A 352 -8.65 17.84 24.28
N LYS A 353 -7.32 17.70 24.23
CA LYS A 353 -6.59 17.50 22.97
C LYS A 353 -7.14 16.27 22.24
N SER A 354 -7.68 16.46 21.04
CA SER A 354 -8.07 15.33 20.20
C SER A 354 -6.82 14.60 19.69
N ILE A 355 -6.86 13.27 19.76
CA ILE A 355 -5.80 12.39 19.29
C ILE A 355 -6.38 11.52 18.17
N ASP A 356 -6.06 11.88 16.93
CA ASP A 356 -6.52 11.14 15.76
C ASP A 356 -5.50 10.07 15.37
N ARG A 357 -5.99 8.82 15.27
CA ARG A 357 -5.16 7.63 15.00
C ARG A 357 -5.41 7.12 13.59
N PHE A 358 -4.37 7.16 12.77
CA PHE A 358 -4.40 6.75 11.37
C PHE A 358 -3.76 5.37 11.19
N PRO A 359 -4.48 4.38 10.64
CA PRO A 359 -3.87 3.11 10.24
C PRO A 359 -2.98 3.33 9.01
N VAL A 360 -1.69 3.05 9.18
CA VAL A 360 -0.65 3.20 8.15
C VAL A 360 -0.07 1.84 7.77
N ALA A 361 -0.02 1.56 6.47
CA ALA A 361 0.77 0.47 5.90
C ALA A 361 2.00 1.07 5.19
N SER A 362 3.18 0.49 5.39
CA SER A 362 4.42 1.01 4.82
C SER A 362 5.45 -0.07 4.49
N LEU A 363 6.32 0.24 3.53
CA LEU A 363 7.52 -0.53 3.21
C LEU A 363 8.74 0.38 3.42
N THR A 364 9.68 -0.05 4.26
CA THR A 364 11.00 0.59 4.40
C THR A 364 12.02 -0.21 3.59
N ILE A 365 12.76 0.49 2.73
CA ILE A 365 13.56 -0.09 1.64
C ILE A 365 14.98 0.49 1.68
N ASN A 366 15.99 -0.37 1.76
CA ASN A 366 17.38 0.02 1.58
C ASN A 366 17.75 -0.05 0.09
N LEU A 367 17.69 1.07 -0.64
CA LEU A 367 18.06 1.09 -2.07
C LEU A 367 19.55 0.81 -2.34
N ARG A 368 20.42 0.85 -1.32
CA ARG A 368 21.84 0.47 -1.42
C ARG A 368 22.05 -1.05 -1.27
N GLN A 369 20.97 -1.82 -1.05
CA GLN A 369 21.03 -3.27 -0.98
C GLN A 369 21.30 -3.86 -2.37
N ARG A 370 22.36 -4.68 -2.50
CA ARG A 370 22.66 -5.38 -3.75
C ARG A 370 21.47 -6.26 -4.16
N GLY A 371 21.05 -6.13 -5.42
CA GLY A 371 19.90 -6.86 -5.98
C GLY A 371 18.55 -6.16 -5.79
N LEU A 372 18.47 -4.98 -5.16
CA LEU A 372 17.28 -4.13 -5.23
C LEU A 372 17.46 -3.04 -6.28
N THR A 373 16.46 -2.83 -7.13
CA THR A 373 16.37 -1.66 -8.03
C THR A 373 14.95 -1.10 -8.00
N LEU A 374 14.80 0.22 -8.15
CA LEU A 374 13.52 0.92 -8.16
C LEU A 374 13.35 1.61 -9.51
N LYS A 375 12.23 1.41 -10.22
CA LYS A 375 11.96 2.08 -11.51
C LYS A 375 10.49 2.50 -11.61
N PRO A 376 10.15 3.56 -12.39
CA PRO A 376 8.76 3.86 -12.72
C PRO A 376 8.13 2.69 -13.49
N ILE A 377 6.89 2.37 -13.16
CA ILE A 377 6.06 1.37 -13.85
C ILE A 377 4.73 1.98 -14.25
N TRP A 378 4.21 1.62 -15.42
CA TRP A 378 2.89 2.07 -15.89
C TRP A 378 2.11 0.92 -16.54
N SER A 379 0.81 1.10 -16.71
CA SER A 379 -0.13 0.01 -17.02
C SER A 379 0.08 -0.70 -18.36
N ASN A 380 0.81 -0.11 -19.29
CA ASN A 380 1.09 -0.68 -20.61
C ASN A 380 2.50 -0.26 -21.08
N PRO A 381 3.54 -1.10 -20.96
CA PRO A 381 4.90 -0.77 -21.38
C PRO A 381 5.02 -0.25 -22.83
N ASN A 382 4.06 -0.57 -23.69
CA ASN A 382 4.08 -0.26 -25.12
C ASN A 382 3.24 0.98 -25.49
N SER A 383 2.69 1.73 -24.52
CA SER A 383 1.95 2.98 -24.79
C SER A 383 1.90 3.90 -23.57
N VAL A 384 1.91 5.22 -23.79
CA VAL A 384 1.60 6.22 -22.78
C VAL A 384 0.10 6.24 -22.41
N ALA A 385 -0.78 5.71 -23.25
CA ALA A 385 -2.21 5.63 -22.94
C ALA A 385 -2.56 4.34 -22.17
N GLY A 386 -3.10 4.49 -20.96
CA GLY A 386 -3.73 3.40 -20.22
C GLY A 386 -3.86 3.63 -18.71
N ILE A 387 -4.79 2.90 -18.10
CA ILE A 387 -4.85 2.73 -16.64
C ILE A 387 -5.14 1.27 -16.26
N ALA A 388 -4.51 0.75 -15.21
CA ALA A 388 -4.75 -0.59 -14.67
C ALA A 388 -4.64 -0.60 -13.13
N PRO A 389 -5.25 -1.56 -12.40
CA PRO A 389 -5.06 -1.66 -10.96
C PRO A 389 -3.58 -1.92 -10.65
N LEU A 390 -3.00 -1.25 -9.66
CA LEU A 390 -1.56 -1.37 -9.35
C LEU A 390 -1.13 -2.83 -9.16
N LEU A 391 -1.98 -3.67 -8.58
CA LEU A 391 -1.82 -5.12 -8.46
C LEU A 391 -1.48 -5.80 -9.81
N ARG A 392 -2.21 -5.46 -10.87
CA ARG A 392 -1.99 -5.97 -12.24
C ARG A 392 -0.72 -5.36 -12.85
N THR A 393 -0.46 -4.08 -12.62
CA THR A 393 0.74 -3.39 -13.13
C THR A 393 2.02 -3.97 -12.51
N ALA A 394 2.07 -4.16 -11.19
CA ALA A 394 3.22 -4.78 -10.51
C ALA A 394 3.46 -6.22 -10.99
N GLN A 395 2.39 -7.00 -11.21
CA GLN A 395 2.48 -8.34 -11.81
C GLN A 395 2.99 -8.31 -13.25
N LEU A 396 2.52 -7.37 -14.09
CA LEU A 396 2.96 -7.21 -15.48
C LEU A 396 4.47 -6.93 -15.57
N TRP A 397 4.98 -6.06 -14.69
CA TRP A 397 6.41 -5.71 -14.65
C TRP A 397 7.27 -6.72 -13.86
N GLN A 398 6.68 -7.71 -13.18
CA GLN A 398 7.38 -8.60 -12.22
C GLN A 398 8.07 -7.84 -11.07
N ALA A 399 7.43 -6.79 -10.55
CA ALA A 399 7.89 -6.11 -9.34
C ALA A 399 7.59 -6.93 -8.08
N SER A 400 8.48 -6.88 -7.08
CA SER A 400 8.28 -7.50 -5.75
C SER A 400 7.46 -6.62 -4.82
N ALA A 401 7.59 -5.30 -4.94
CA ALA A 401 6.79 -4.32 -4.23
C ALA A 401 6.47 -3.12 -5.15
N ALA A 402 5.38 -2.40 -4.86
CA ALA A 402 5.06 -1.18 -5.60
C ALA A 402 4.11 -0.25 -4.82
N ILE A 403 4.15 1.04 -5.14
CA ILE A 403 3.12 2.03 -4.74
C ILE A 403 2.64 2.80 -5.97
N ASN A 404 1.39 3.26 -6.00
CA ASN A 404 0.91 4.19 -7.04
C ASN A 404 1.59 5.56 -6.87
N ALA A 405 1.78 6.32 -7.96
CA ALA A 405 2.68 7.48 -7.92
C ALA A 405 2.08 8.78 -8.51
N GLY A 406 2.44 9.15 -9.74
CA GLY A 406 2.08 10.42 -10.37
C GLY A 406 0.63 10.50 -10.84
N PHE A 407 0.09 11.71 -10.86
CA PHE A 407 -1.26 12.00 -11.32
C PHE A 407 -1.47 11.67 -12.80
N PHE A 408 -2.73 11.47 -13.19
CA PHE A 408 -3.15 11.15 -14.55
C PHE A 408 -4.58 11.63 -14.79
N ASN A 409 -4.97 11.83 -16.05
CA ASN A 409 -6.35 12.11 -16.41
C ASN A 409 -7.09 10.77 -16.64
N ARG A 410 -8.05 10.46 -15.76
CA ARG A 410 -8.81 9.20 -15.79
C ARG A 410 -9.72 9.01 -17.01
N ASN A 411 -9.98 10.05 -17.79
CA ASN A 411 -10.89 10.00 -18.95
C ASN A 411 -10.13 9.61 -20.23
N ASN A 412 -9.03 10.29 -20.54
CA ASN A 412 -8.17 9.98 -21.69
C ASN A 412 -7.04 8.97 -21.36
N GLN A 413 -6.85 8.65 -20.07
CA GLN A 413 -5.90 7.66 -19.56
C GLN A 413 -4.42 8.03 -19.79
N LEU A 414 -4.10 9.34 -19.77
CA LEU A 414 -2.75 9.87 -20.00
C LEU A 414 -2.14 10.51 -18.72
N PRO A 415 -0.80 10.57 -18.58
CA PRO A 415 -0.12 11.08 -17.38
C PRO A 415 -0.17 12.61 -17.26
N LEU A 416 -0.14 13.11 -16.02
CA LEU A 416 -0.15 14.54 -15.67
C LEU A 416 1.02 14.90 -14.75
N GLY A 417 2.24 14.79 -15.27
CA GLY A 417 3.47 15.17 -14.58
C GLY A 417 4.66 14.32 -14.99
N ALA A 418 5.83 14.67 -14.45
CA ALA A 418 7.11 14.06 -14.81
C ALA A 418 7.08 12.53 -14.68
N ILE A 419 7.49 11.82 -15.74
CA ILE A 419 7.87 10.41 -15.68
C ILE A 419 9.13 10.27 -16.53
N LYS A 420 10.27 10.00 -15.89
CA LYS A 420 11.54 9.68 -16.52
C LYS A 420 11.97 8.29 -16.09
N ARG A 421 12.30 7.41 -17.03
CA ARG A 421 12.79 6.06 -16.76
C ARG A 421 14.03 5.77 -17.58
N ASP A 422 15.05 5.18 -16.93
CA ASP A 422 16.27 4.69 -17.59
C ASP A 422 16.93 5.77 -18.50
N GLY A 423 16.85 7.04 -18.07
CA GLY A 423 17.36 8.22 -18.78
C GLY A 423 16.35 8.90 -19.73
N ARG A 424 15.28 8.21 -20.13
CA ARG A 424 14.29 8.67 -21.13
C ARG A 424 13.05 9.29 -20.48
N TRP A 425 12.45 10.29 -21.11
CA TRP A 425 11.28 10.98 -20.59
C TRP A 425 9.97 10.49 -21.22
N LEU A 426 9.21 9.68 -20.49
CA LEU A 426 7.86 9.26 -20.88
C LEU A 426 6.85 10.43 -20.77
N SER A 427 7.06 11.37 -19.83
CA SER A 427 6.25 12.60 -19.70
C SER A 427 7.00 13.72 -18.97
N GLY A 428 6.78 14.98 -19.36
CA GLY A 428 7.43 16.15 -18.78
C GLY A 428 6.81 16.66 -17.46
N PRO A 429 7.56 17.44 -16.65
CA PRO A 429 7.04 18.08 -15.44
C PRO A 429 5.98 19.14 -15.76
N ILE A 430 5.09 19.39 -14.80
CA ILE A 430 4.03 20.41 -14.91
C ILE A 430 3.93 21.21 -13.59
N LEU A 431 3.48 22.46 -13.68
CA LEU A 431 3.00 23.26 -12.55
C LEU A 431 4.01 23.43 -11.38
N ASN A 432 5.31 23.31 -11.65
CA ASN A 432 6.40 23.30 -10.66
C ASN A 432 6.18 22.33 -9.48
N ARG A 433 5.53 21.19 -9.75
CA ARG A 433 5.13 20.22 -8.72
C ARG A 433 6.29 19.44 -8.14
N GLY A 434 6.07 18.94 -6.93
CA GLY A 434 6.94 18.02 -6.22
C GLY A 434 7.18 16.74 -7.01
N ALA A 435 8.44 16.33 -7.08
CA ALA A 435 8.91 15.13 -7.74
C ALA A 435 9.95 14.42 -6.86
N ILE A 436 10.16 13.13 -7.15
CA ILE A 436 11.25 12.30 -6.63
C ILE A 436 12.16 11.90 -7.80
N ALA A 437 13.47 12.02 -7.61
CA ALA A 437 14.52 11.59 -8.52
C ALA A 437 15.48 10.62 -7.82
N TRP A 438 15.95 9.58 -8.51
CA TRP A 438 16.85 8.59 -7.91
C TRP A 438 17.67 7.80 -8.97
N ASN A 439 18.67 7.07 -8.50
CA ASN A 439 19.52 6.19 -9.31
C ASN A 439 19.67 4.77 -8.71
N ASP A 440 20.27 3.86 -9.48
CA ASP A 440 20.51 2.48 -9.07
C ASP A 440 21.70 2.33 -8.07
N ALA A 441 22.33 3.44 -7.64
CA ALA A 441 23.26 3.49 -6.49
C ALA A 441 22.54 3.77 -5.16
N GLY A 442 21.21 3.97 -5.19
CA GLY A 442 20.40 4.23 -4.01
C GLY A 442 20.50 5.66 -3.48
N GLU A 443 20.91 6.62 -4.33
CA GLU A 443 20.79 8.05 -4.06
C GLU A 443 19.40 8.53 -4.47
N VAL A 444 18.79 9.38 -3.64
CA VAL A 444 17.41 9.87 -3.79
C VAL A 444 17.38 11.35 -3.45
N LYS A 445 16.62 12.13 -4.24
CA LYS A 445 16.35 13.55 -4.00
C LYS A 445 14.88 13.85 -4.24
N MET A 446 14.26 14.68 -3.40
CA MET A 446 12.92 15.24 -3.62
C MET A 446 13.00 16.76 -3.81
N GLY A 447 12.00 17.33 -4.47
CA GLY A 447 11.92 18.78 -4.68
C GLY A 447 10.90 19.16 -5.74
N ARG A 448 10.72 20.47 -5.95
CA ARG A 448 9.84 21.03 -6.98
C ARG A 448 10.57 21.10 -8.32
N LEU A 449 9.93 20.66 -9.39
CA LEU A 449 10.52 20.57 -10.73
C LEU A 449 9.63 21.27 -11.76
N SER A 450 10.23 22.19 -12.52
CA SER A 450 9.63 22.83 -13.69
C SER A 450 10.57 22.75 -14.90
N TYR A 451 9.98 22.89 -16.07
CA TYR A 451 10.65 22.92 -17.37
C TYR A 451 10.41 24.28 -18.04
N GLN A 452 11.40 24.73 -18.80
CA GLN A 452 11.34 25.88 -19.71
C GLN A 452 12.08 25.48 -20.98
N GLY A 453 11.36 25.11 -22.03
CA GLY A 453 11.93 24.82 -23.34
C GLY A 453 11.99 26.08 -24.19
N ALA A 454 13.05 26.20 -24.99
CA ALA A 454 13.17 27.21 -26.04
C ALA A 454 13.56 26.53 -27.35
N LEU A 455 12.74 26.70 -28.38
CA LEU A 455 13.06 26.27 -29.73
C LEU A 455 13.83 27.41 -30.42
N ASP A 456 15.14 27.29 -30.51
CA ASP A 456 15.96 28.17 -31.35
C ASP A 456 15.61 27.93 -32.82
N ILE A 457 15.59 29.00 -33.60
CA ILE A 457 15.21 29.00 -35.01
C ILE A 457 16.32 29.72 -35.79
N GLU A 458 16.83 29.09 -36.86
CA GLU A 458 17.91 29.67 -37.66
C GLU A 458 17.48 31.03 -38.24
N ASN A 459 18.26 32.08 -37.94
CA ASN A 459 17.99 33.48 -38.31
C ASN A 459 16.71 34.13 -37.73
N SER A 460 16.16 33.61 -36.62
CA SER A 460 14.98 34.19 -35.96
C SER A 460 15.07 34.13 -34.42
N SER A 461 14.09 34.70 -33.72
CA SER A 461 13.96 34.62 -32.26
C SER A 461 13.46 33.24 -31.83
N SER A 462 14.00 32.72 -30.72
CA SER A 462 13.58 31.43 -30.16
C SER A 462 12.13 31.47 -29.64
N LEU A 463 11.37 30.39 -29.88
CA LEU A 463 9.97 30.26 -29.44
C LEU A 463 9.85 29.41 -28.15
N PRO A 464 8.97 29.78 -27.20
CA PRO A 464 8.83 29.03 -25.94
C PRO A 464 8.10 27.70 -26.16
N VAL A 465 8.76 26.60 -25.79
CA VAL A 465 8.16 25.26 -25.70
C VAL A 465 7.80 25.01 -24.25
N LEU A 466 6.50 24.99 -23.95
CA LEU A 466 6.00 25.01 -22.58
C LEU A 466 5.94 23.61 -21.96
N PHE A 467 5.76 22.57 -22.79
CA PHE A 467 5.63 21.18 -22.36
C PHE A 467 6.25 20.21 -23.36
N PHE A 468 6.64 19.04 -22.88
CA PHE A 468 7.04 17.91 -23.71
C PHE A 468 6.40 16.61 -23.20
N ASN A 469 6.01 15.72 -24.12
CA ASN A 469 5.36 14.42 -23.87
C ASN A 469 4.23 14.51 -22.80
N SER A 470 3.42 15.57 -22.81
CA SER A 470 2.50 15.91 -21.71
C SER A 470 1.03 15.90 -22.15
N ALA A 471 0.17 15.37 -21.28
CA ALA A 471 -1.29 15.49 -21.42
C ALA A 471 -1.88 16.67 -20.63
N TYR A 472 -1.04 17.48 -19.98
CA TYR A 472 -1.47 18.76 -19.45
C TYR A 472 -1.53 19.78 -20.58
N VAL A 473 -2.74 20.24 -20.88
CA VAL A 473 -3.06 21.09 -22.03
C VAL A 473 -3.16 22.55 -21.59
N GLN A 474 -2.44 23.43 -22.28
CA GLN A 474 -2.59 24.90 -22.27
C GLN A 474 -2.36 25.41 -23.71
N ALA A 475 -2.61 26.70 -23.95
CA ALA A 475 -2.15 27.38 -25.16
C ALA A 475 -0.60 27.50 -25.20
N GLY A 476 -0.04 27.75 -26.38
CA GLY A 476 1.41 27.76 -26.65
C GLY A 476 1.89 26.51 -27.40
N ILE A 477 3.20 26.24 -27.36
CA ILE A 477 3.82 25.11 -28.07
C ILE A 477 4.10 23.95 -27.10
N ALA A 478 3.77 22.73 -27.53
CA ALA A 478 4.16 21.49 -26.85
C ALA A 478 4.90 20.53 -27.81
N LEU A 479 5.85 19.76 -27.31
CA LEU A 479 6.65 18.79 -28.07
C LEU A 479 6.21 17.35 -27.78
N TYR A 480 6.15 16.49 -28.80
CA TYR A 480 5.92 15.04 -28.66
C TYR A 480 7.01 14.26 -29.43
N SER A 481 7.83 13.55 -28.67
CA SER A 481 8.92 12.68 -29.16
C SER A 481 8.47 11.22 -29.20
N SER A 482 9.29 10.34 -29.78
CA SER A 482 8.97 8.90 -29.92
C SER A 482 8.76 8.16 -28.59
N GLU A 483 9.21 8.71 -27.46
CA GLU A 483 8.90 8.21 -26.11
C GLU A 483 7.42 8.40 -25.71
N TRP A 484 6.66 9.26 -26.41
CA TRP A 484 5.18 9.32 -26.30
C TRP A 484 4.50 8.12 -26.98
N GLY A 485 5.17 7.53 -27.97
CA GLY A 485 4.67 6.48 -28.84
C GLY A 485 5.01 6.74 -30.31
N GLY A 486 4.60 5.85 -31.21
CA GLY A 486 4.82 6.03 -32.66
C GLY A 486 3.94 7.10 -33.33
N ALA A 487 2.95 7.64 -32.62
CA ALA A 487 2.03 8.64 -33.13
C ALA A 487 1.45 9.51 -32.00
N TYR A 488 0.94 10.70 -32.36
CA TYR A 488 0.22 11.62 -31.50
C TYR A 488 -1.18 11.90 -32.07
N THR A 489 -2.16 12.08 -31.20
CA THR A 489 -3.54 12.46 -31.58
C THR A 489 -3.90 13.75 -30.83
N PRO A 490 -4.39 14.81 -31.49
CA PRO A 490 -4.64 16.13 -30.89
C PRO A 490 -5.49 16.06 -29.62
N LEU A 491 -5.06 16.81 -28.60
CA LEU A 491 -5.73 16.92 -27.30
C LEU A 491 -6.68 18.13 -27.22
N THR A 492 -6.54 19.09 -28.14
CA THR A 492 -7.54 20.14 -28.42
C THR A 492 -7.93 20.13 -29.89
N ASP A 493 -9.09 20.72 -30.20
CA ASP A 493 -9.46 21.02 -31.59
C ASP A 493 -8.51 22.07 -32.19
N ASN A 494 -8.27 21.95 -33.49
CA ASN A 494 -7.53 22.91 -34.33
C ASN A 494 -6.09 23.18 -33.87
N GLU A 495 -5.42 22.20 -33.26
CA GLU A 495 -3.95 22.22 -33.14
C GLU A 495 -3.30 22.31 -34.53
N THR A 496 -2.21 23.07 -34.68
CA THR A 496 -1.33 22.92 -35.85
C THR A 496 -0.18 21.98 -35.51
N ILE A 497 0.02 20.96 -36.33
CA ILE A 497 1.01 19.91 -36.14
C ILE A 497 2.21 20.20 -37.06
N VAL A 498 3.36 20.51 -36.48
CA VAL A 498 4.62 20.71 -37.22
C VAL A 498 5.48 19.47 -37.02
N VAL A 499 5.89 18.84 -38.13
CA VAL A 499 6.75 17.65 -38.13
C VAL A 499 8.20 18.08 -38.27
N VAL A 500 9.04 17.72 -37.30
CA VAL A 500 10.48 18.02 -37.30
C VAL A 500 11.27 16.72 -37.37
N GLN A 501 12.28 16.68 -38.25
CA GLN A 501 13.25 15.59 -38.30
C GLN A 501 14.64 16.14 -38.66
N ASN A 502 15.70 15.57 -38.07
CA ASN A 502 17.10 16.00 -38.27
C ASN A 502 17.30 17.52 -38.09
N ASN A 503 16.65 18.11 -37.07
CA ASN A 503 16.65 19.55 -36.76
C ASN A 503 16.09 20.46 -37.88
N GLN A 504 15.21 19.93 -38.74
CA GLN A 504 14.52 20.69 -39.79
C GLN A 504 13.00 20.39 -39.79
N VAL A 505 12.18 21.42 -40.02
CA VAL A 505 10.74 21.26 -40.26
C VAL A 505 10.55 20.61 -41.63
N ILE A 506 9.93 19.42 -41.66
CA ILE A 506 9.68 18.66 -42.90
C ILE A 506 8.21 18.69 -43.36
N ASN A 507 7.26 19.01 -42.48
CA ASN A 507 5.84 19.13 -42.82
C ASN A 507 5.08 19.99 -41.81
N GLN A 508 3.93 20.56 -42.20
CA GLN A 508 3.01 21.30 -41.35
C GLN A 508 1.57 20.95 -41.73
N LEU A 509 0.77 20.51 -40.77
CA LEU A 509 -0.55 19.90 -40.98
C LEU A 509 -1.61 20.44 -40.01
N PRO A 510 -2.88 20.59 -40.43
CA PRO A 510 -3.98 20.88 -39.52
C PRO A 510 -4.34 19.63 -38.71
N GLY A 511 -4.38 19.75 -37.37
CA GLY A 511 -4.73 18.65 -36.46
C GLY A 511 -6.20 18.22 -36.54
N GLY A 512 -7.09 19.13 -36.95
CA GLY A 512 -8.54 18.89 -36.99
C GLY A 512 -9.16 18.78 -35.59
N MET A 513 -10.19 17.95 -35.46
CA MET A 513 -10.87 17.72 -34.18
C MET A 513 -10.05 16.85 -33.20
N ALA A 514 -10.14 17.16 -31.91
CA ALA A 514 -9.50 16.42 -30.84
C ALA A 514 -9.87 14.93 -30.88
N GLY A 515 -8.87 14.06 -30.68
CA GLY A 515 -9.07 12.61 -30.65
C GLY A 515 -9.44 11.95 -31.99
N LYS A 516 -9.45 12.66 -33.13
CA LYS A 516 -9.90 12.11 -34.42
C LYS A 516 -8.80 11.64 -35.36
N ILE A 517 -7.76 12.45 -35.57
CA ILE A 517 -6.69 12.17 -36.54
C ILE A 517 -5.40 11.89 -35.78
N SER A 518 -4.71 10.81 -36.14
CA SER A 518 -3.42 10.44 -35.55
C SER A 518 -2.28 10.76 -36.52
N PHE A 519 -1.25 11.44 -36.02
CA PHE A 519 -0.11 11.93 -36.77
C PHE A 519 1.14 11.14 -36.34
N PRO A 520 1.88 10.51 -37.28
CA PRO A 520 3.06 9.73 -36.93
C PRO A 520 4.16 10.62 -36.35
N ILE A 521 4.81 10.18 -35.28
CA ILE A 521 6.01 10.82 -34.74
C ILE A 521 7.22 10.18 -35.44
N PRO A 522 8.13 10.96 -36.06
CA PRO A 522 9.32 10.38 -36.69
C PRO A 522 10.15 9.60 -35.66
N PRO A 523 10.49 8.31 -35.90
CA PRO A 523 11.11 7.46 -34.88
C PRO A 523 12.58 7.81 -34.60
N GLU A 524 13.27 8.36 -35.60
CA GLU A 524 14.69 8.69 -35.57
C GLU A 524 14.89 10.21 -35.73
N ASN A 525 15.61 10.81 -34.77
CA ASN A 525 16.03 12.22 -34.76
C ASN A 525 14.89 13.23 -35.03
N GLY A 526 13.67 12.93 -34.61
CA GLY A 526 12.51 13.77 -34.89
C GLY A 526 11.44 13.75 -33.80
N TYR A 527 10.49 14.67 -33.96
CA TYR A 527 9.41 14.94 -33.02
C TYR A 527 8.31 15.72 -33.73
N LEU A 528 7.15 15.81 -33.09
CA LEU A 528 6.10 16.75 -33.45
C LEU A 528 6.12 17.94 -32.50
N LEU A 529 5.87 19.14 -33.03
CA LEU A 529 5.44 20.28 -32.24
C LEU A 529 3.94 20.49 -32.48
N THR A 530 3.18 20.76 -31.42
CA THR A 530 1.78 21.14 -31.53
C THR A 530 1.61 22.58 -31.04
N ILE A 531 1.02 23.41 -31.90
CA ILE A 531 0.76 24.82 -31.64
C ILE A 531 -0.72 24.93 -31.24
N ARG A 532 -0.97 25.46 -30.03
CA ARG A 532 -2.30 25.56 -29.41
C ARG A 532 -2.69 27.01 -29.14
N GLY A 533 -3.92 27.37 -29.48
CA GLY A 533 -4.51 28.68 -29.18
C GLY A 533 -4.83 29.51 -30.42
N LYS A 534 -5.09 30.80 -30.23
CA LYS A 534 -5.47 31.73 -31.32
C LYS A 534 -4.27 32.42 -31.99
N GLU A 535 -3.07 32.31 -31.42
CA GLU A 535 -1.89 32.96 -31.97
C GLU A 535 -1.27 32.10 -33.08
N THR A 536 -1.33 32.59 -34.31
CA THR A 536 -0.77 31.92 -35.49
C THR A 536 0.66 32.36 -35.81
N SER A 537 1.27 33.27 -35.03
CA SER A 537 2.65 33.73 -35.23
C SER A 537 3.68 32.58 -35.34
N PRO A 538 3.59 31.48 -34.56
CA PRO A 538 4.54 30.37 -34.69
C PRO A 538 4.40 29.60 -36.01
N VAL A 539 3.21 29.61 -36.62
CA VAL A 539 2.87 28.81 -37.82
C VAL A 539 3.65 29.32 -39.03
N GLY A 540 3.73 30.64 -39.22
CA GLY A 540 4.48 31.26 -40.31
C GLY A 540 6.00 31.17 -40.13
N ILE A 541 6.49 31.20 -38.88
CA ILE A 541 7.93 31.06 -38.57
C ILE A 541 8.38 29.61 -38.79
N LEU A 542 7.58 28.63 -38.37
CA LEU A 542 7.87 27.19 -38.48
C LEU A 542 7.44 26.61 -39.84
N SER A 543 7.85 27.28 -40.92
CA SER A 543 7.61 26.84 -42.30
C SER A 543 8.49 25.66 -42.71
N VAL A 544 8.08 24.87 -43.71
CA VAL A 544 8.85 23.71 -44.20
C VAL A 544 10.21 24.16 -44.73
N GLY A 545 11.27 23.46 -44.32
CA GLY A 545 12.67 23.80 -44.59
C GLY A 545 13.35 24.58 -43.46
N THR A 546 12.59 25.18 -42.53
CA THR A 546 13.15 25.92 -41.38
C THR A 546 13.98 25.01 -40.49
N ARG A 547 15.21 25.41 -40.15
CA ARG A 547 16.02 24.69 -39.15
C ARG A 547 15.72 25.17 -37.73
N VAL A 548 15.65 24.20 -36.82
CA VAL A 548 15.26 24.40 -35.43
C VAL A 548 16.07 23.54 -34.47
N ARG A 549 16.36 24.05 -33.27
CA ARG A 549 17.03 23.32 -32.18
C ARG A 549 16.27 23.50 -30.88
N ILE A 550 15.93 22.41 -30.19
CA ILE A 550 15.37 22.49 -28.84
C ILE A 550 16.50 22.67 -27.81
N ASN A 551 16.37 23.73 -26.99
CA ASN A 551 17.12 23.92 -25.76
C ASN A 551 16.19 23.61 -24.58
N GLU A 552 16.63 22.78 -23.64
CA GLU A 552 15.85 22.38 -22.47
C GLU A 552 16.47 22.92 -21.18
N LEU A 553 15.74 23.79 -20.47
CA LEU A 553 16.10 24.26 -19.14
C LEU A 553 15.15 23.68 -18.09
N PHE A 554 15.71 23.29 -16.95
CA PHE A 554 14.97 22.76 -15.81
C PHE A 554 15.38 23.51 -14.54
N SER A 555 14.42 23.77 -13.64
CA SER A 555 14.68 24.55 -12.41
C SER A 555 15.66 23.89 -11.43
N GLN A 556 15.98 22.61 -11.63
CA GLN A 556 17.03 21.90 -10.89
C GLN A 556 17.88 21.03 -11.85
N PRO A 557 18.98 21.55 -12.41
CA PRO A 557 19.82 20.83 -13.36
C PRO A 557 20.33 19.47 -12.84
N ASP A 558 20.75 19.39 -11.58
CA ASP A 558 21.24 18.13 -11.01
C ASP A 558 20.12 17.12 -10.70
N PHE A 559 18.90 17.60 -10.49
CA PHE A 559 17.72 16.73 -10.29
C PHE A 559 17.38 15.98 -11.59
N VAL A 560 17.57 16.61 -12.75
CA VAL A 560 17.30 15.98 -14.05
C VAL A 560 18.44 15.12 -14.59
N ARG A 561 19.64 15.13 -13.96
CA ARG A 561 20.72 14.17 -14.26
C ARG A 561 20.35 12.73 -13.85
N TYR A 562 19.50 12.55 -12.85
CA TYR A 562 19.09 11.22 -12.39
C TYR A 562 18.37 10.43 -13.51
N PRO A 563 18.59 9.10 -13.62
CA PRO A 563 17.99 8.27 -14.67
C PRO A 563 16.50 7.99 -14.43
N GLN A 564 16.04 8.00 -13.18
CA GLN A 564 14.65 7.74 -12.80
C GLN A 564 14.04 8.97 -12.10
N ILE A 565 12.86 9.42 -12.54
CA ILE A 565 12.12 10.55 -11.95
C ILE A 565 10.60 10.28 -12.02
N VAL A 566 9.86 10.60 -10.96
CA VAL A 566 8.39 10.72 -11.01
C VAL A 566 7.91 11.99 -10.30
N GLY A 567 7.05 12.76 -10.97
CA GLY A 567 6.34 13.92 -10.44
C GLY A 567 4.96 13.55 -9.90
N ALA A 568 4.57 14.13 -8.78
CA ALA A 568 3.25 13.99 -8.18
C ALA A 568 2.88 15.30 -7.46
N GLY A 569 3.14 15.36 -6.14
CA GLY A 569 2.97 16.56 -5.33
C GLY A 569 1.70 16.55 -4.44
N PRO A 570 1.59 17.49 -3.49
CA PRO A 570 2.62 18.48 -3.13
C PRO A 570 3.85 17.87 -2.43
N LEU A 571 4.96 18.61 -2.42
CA LEU A 571 6.09 18.32 -1.54
C LEU A 571 5.65 18.57 -0.08
N LEU A 572 5.88 17.60 0.80
CA LEU A 572 5.36 17.60 2.18
C LEU A 572 6.43 18.02 3.20
N VAL A 573 7.60 17.38 3.14
CA VAL A 573 8.69 17.53 4.11
C VAL A 573 10.01 17.67 3.34
N GLN A 574 10.89 18.55 3.82
CA GLN A 574 12.26 18.68 3.33
C GLN A 574 13.17 19.10 4.49
N ASN A 575 14.37 18.54 4.60
CA ASN A 575 15.28 18.75 5.74
C ASN A 575 14.61 18.52 7.12
N ARG A 576 13.72 17.53 7.21
CA ARG A 576 12.85 17.20 8.36
C ARG A 576 11.79 18.27 8.73
N GLN A 577 11.70 19.37 7.99
CA GLN A 577 10.68 20.42 8.20
C GLN A 577 9.52 20.27 7.23
N ILE A 578 8.30 20.60 7.67
CA ILE A 578 7.13 20.62 6.80
C ILE A 578 7.25 21.82 5.84
N VAL A 579 7.22 21.55 4.53
CA VAL A 579 7.36 22.54 3.44
C VAL A 579 6.16 22.52 2.49
N LEU A 580 5.02 22.07 3.01
CA LEU A 580 3.74 21.96 2.30
C LEU A 580 3.24 23.33 1.83
N ASP A 581 3.41 23.59 0.54
CA ASP A 581 2.72 24.66 -0.17
C ASP A 581 2.07 24.08 -1.43
N ALA A 582 0.84 23.61 -1.26
CA ALA A 582 0.02 23.09 -2.34
C ALA A 582 -0.53 24.20 -3.25
N LYS A 583 -0.45 25.49 -2.87
CA LYS A 583 -0.90 26.61 -3.70
C LYS A 583 0.19 27.03 -4.68
N ALA A 584 1.45 27.13 -4.27
CA ALA A 584 2.58 27.31 -5.18
C ALA A 584 2.61 26.21 -6.26
N GLU A 585 2.32 24.96 -5.87
CA GLU A 585 2.26 23.78 -6.76
C GLU A 585 0.94 23.63 -7.55
N GLN A 586 0.10 24.67 -7.55
CA GLN A 586 -1.13 24.79 -8.35
C GLN A 586 -2.11 23.63 -8.13
N PHE A 587 -2.39 23.29 -6.87
CA PHE A 587 -3.52 22.46 -6.50
C PHE A 587 -4.76 23.31 -6.15
N SER A 588 -5.96 22.77 -6.44
CA SER A 588 -7.23 23.46 -6.20
C SER A 588 -7.61 23.44 -4.71
N ASP A 589 -8.41 24.42 -4.28
CA ASP A 589 -8.89 24.50 -2.89
C ASP A 589 -9.67 23.25 -2.46
N ALA A 590 -10.37 22.61 -3.40
CA ALA A 590 -11.06 21.35 -3.16
C ALA A 590 -10.08 20.23 -2.77
N PHE A 591 -8.99 20.03 -3.53
CA PHE A 591 -7.97 19.02 -3.23
C PHE A 591 -7.18 19.34 -1.95
N ILE A 592 -6.94 20.63 -1.69
CA ILE A 592 -6.19 21.10 -0.51
C ILE A 592 -7.00 20.86 0.78
N LYS A 593 -8.32 21.06 0.74
CA LYS A 593 -9.25 20.82 1.85
C LYS A 593 -9.69 19.35 1.97
N GLU A 594 -9.26 18.47 1.06
CA GLU A 594 -9.72 17.09 0.99
C GLU A 594 -9.10 16.20 2.10
N ALA A 595 -9.96 15.63 2.94
CA ALA A 595 -9.60 14.56 3.89
C ALA A 595 -9.85 13.19 3.23
N ALA A 596 -8.80 12.54 2.75
CA ALA A 596 -8.87 11.32 1.94
C ALA A 596 -7.77 10.32 2.31
N VAL A 597 -7.89 9.08 1.86
CA VAL A 597 -6.78 8.10 1.89
C VAL A 597 -5.61 8.70 1.07
N ARG A 598 -4.34 8.56 1.52
CA ARG A 598 -3.18 9.16 0.87
C ARG A 598 -2.05 8.16 0.64
N SER A 599 -1.35 8.32 -0.48
CA SER A 599 -0.05 7.67 -0.75
C SER A 599 1.06 8.69 -0.58
N ALA A 600 2.20 8.29 -0.03
CA ALA A 600 3.37 9.14 0.11
C ALA A 600 4.66 8.33 -0.05
N ILE A 601 5.73 9.04 -0.37
CA ILE A 601 7.09 8.51 -0.42
C ILE A 601 8.04 9.41 0.36
N ALA A 602 9.03 8.84 1.04
CA ALA A 602 10.00 9.58 1.85
C ALA A 602 11.41 8.97 1.84
N THR A 603 12.38 9.77 2.26
CA THR A 603 13.70 9.33 2.72
C THR A 603 13.81 9.45 4.24
N THR A 604 14.58 8.57 4.87
CA THR A 604 14.85 8.57 6.32
C THR A 604 16.25 9.07 6.65
N ALA A 605 16.52 9.35 7.92
CA ALA A 605 17.86 9.74 8.39
C ALA A 605 18.95 8.69 8.14
N SER A 606 18.57 7.42 7.96
CA SER A 606 19.47 6.30 7.60
C SER A 606 19.64 6.11 6.08
N GLY A 607 19.06 6.99 5.26
CA GLY A 607 19.10 6.89 3.80
C GLY A 607 18.20 5.80 3.21
N GLN A 608 17.31 5.19 4.02
CA GLN A 608 16.31 4.25 3.54
C GLN A 608 15.11 5.00 2.96
N LEU A 609 14.56 4.46 1.87
CA LEU A 609 13.32 4.92 1.25
C LEU A 609 12.12 4.35 2.01
N MET A 610 11.02 5.11 2.09
CA MET A 610 9.74 4.62 2.61
C MET A 610 8.64 4.80 1.59
N MET A 611 7.92 3.74 1.25
CA MET A 611 6.61 3.79 0.56
C MET A 611 5.52 3.71 1.62
N VAL A 612 4.56 4.64 1.64
CA VAL A 612 3.59 4.77 2.72
C VAL A 612 2.16 4.95 2.17
N ALA A 613 1.21 4.19 2.71
CA ALA A 613 -0.21 4.34 2.44
C ALA A 613 -0.97 4.57 3.76
N ILE A 614 -1.67 5.70 3.86
CA ILE A 614 -2.37 6.18 5.06
C ILE A 614 -3.88 6.15 4.80
N HIS A 615 -4.62 5.49 5.68
CA HIS A 615 -6.07 5.31 5.54
C HIS A 615 -6.89 6.22 6.46
N ASN A 616 -8.22 6.04 6.44
CA ASN A 616 -9.16 6.70 7.33
C ASN A 616 -8.76 6.56 8.80
N ARG A 617 -8.77 7.68 9.55
CA ARG A 617 -8.59 7.66 10.99
C ARG A 617 -9.67 6.84 11.69
N THR A 618 -9.39 6.31 12.87
CA THR A 618 -10.36 5.59 13.70
C THR A 618 -11.66 6.41 13.83
N GLY A 619 -12.77 5.87 13.32
CA GLY A 619 -14.08 6.54 13.35
C GLY A 619 -14.28 7.73 12.40
N GLY A 620 -13.34 8.04 11.49
CA GLY A 620 -13.38 9.26 10.68
C GLY A 620 -12.90 9.13 9.23
N LYS A 621 -12.49 10.26 8.64
CA LYS A 621 -11.95 10.36 7.27
C LYS A 621 -10.43 10.18 7.23
N GLY A 622 -9.86 10.00 6.05
CA GLY A 622 -8.40 9.99 5.86
C GLY A 622 -7.73 11.33 6.18
N PRO A 623 -6.40 11.41 6.10
CA PRO A 623 -5.69 12.65 6.36
C PRO A 623 -5.90 13.70 5.27
N THR A 624 -5.93 14.96 5.70
CA THR A 624 -5.60 16.13 4.90
C THR A 624 -4.11 16.13 4.52
N LEU A 625 -3.69 17.02 3.62
CA LEU A 625 -2.28 17.17 3.26
C LEU A 625 -1.39 17.57 4.46
N ALA A 626 -1.91 18.40 5.37
CA ALA A 626 -1.19 18.83 6.57
C ALA A 626 -0.97 17.67 7.56
N GLU A 627 -2.02 16.90 7.83
CA GLU A 627 -1.94 15.68 8.64
C GLU A 627 -1.02 14.62 8.01
N THR A 628 -1.02 14.54 6.67
CA THR A 628 -0.10 13.67 5.91
C THR A 628 1.36 14.10 6.14
N ALA A 629 1.66 15.41 6.06
CA ALA A 629 3.00 15.92 6.34
C ALA A 629 3.44 15.65 7.79
N GLN A 630 2.53 15.81 8.76
CA GLN A 630 2.76 15.49 10.17
C GLN A 630 3.04 14.00 10.39
N ILE A 631 2.25 13.10 9.81
CA ILE A 631 2.48 11.65 9.88
C ILE A 631 3.84 11.28 9.30
N MET A 632 4.21 11.82 8.13
CA MET A 632 5.50 11.54 7.51
C MET A 632 6.67 12.05 8.36
N GLN A 633 6.55 13.25 8.94
CA GLN A 633 7.55 13.80 9.88
C GLN A 633 7.67 12.93 11.15
N GLN A 634 6.56 12.53 11.75
CA GLN A 634 6.49 11.67 12.94
C GLN A 634 7.03 10.25 12.67
N MET A 635 6.90 9.76 11.43
CA MET A 635 7.50 8.51 10.95
C MET A 635 9.01 8.64 10.62
N GLY A 636 9.62 9.81 10.83
CA GLY A 636 11.07 10.03 10.69
C GLY A 636 11.54 10.46 9.30
N ALA A 637 10.66 11.01 8.46
CA ALA A 637 11.02 11.51 7.14
C ALA A 637 11.98 12.71 7.20
N VAL A 638 13.00 12.68 6.36
CA VAL A 638 13.92 13.80 6.07
C VAL A 638 13.41 14.58 4.87
N GLU A 639 13.05 13.89 3.79
CA GLU A 639 12.24 14.42 2.70
C GLU A 639 10.98 13.56 2.54
N ALA A 640 9.85 14.17 2.18
CA ALA A 640 8.61 13.46 1.87
C ALA A 640 7.81 14.17 0.77
N LEU A 641 7.18 13.37 -0.09
CA LEU A 641 6.38 13.79 -1.24
C LEU A 641 5.02 13.08 -1.22
N ASN A 642 3.93 13.83 -1.42
CA ASN A 642 2.61 13.25 -1.63
C ASN A 642 2.51 12.64 -3.04
N LEU A 643 1.87 11.47 -3.12
CA LEU A 643 1.55 10.75 -4.35
C LEU A 643 0.02 10.75 -4.55
N ASP A 644 -0.46 10.20 -5.67
CA ASP A 644 -1.90 10.16 -5.96
C ASP A 644 -2.73 9.42 -4.89
N GLY A 645 -3.92 9.91 -4.60
CA GLY A 645 -4.67 9.65 -3.36
C GLY A 645 -5.93 8.79 -3.52
N GLY A 646 -6.80 8.86 -2.52
CA GLY A 646 -8.17 8.35 -2.53
C GLY A 646 -8.29 6.88 -2.91
N SER A 647 -8.96 6.61 -4.03
CA SER A 647 -9.14 5.26 -4.57
C SER A 647 -7.90 4.73 -5.30
N SER A 648 -7.00 5.60 -5.79
CA SER A 648 -5.71 5.19 -6.36
C SER A 648 -4.78 4.57 -5.33
N THR A 649 -4.80 5.06 -4.08
CA THR A 649 -3.86 4.66 -3.02
C THR A 649 -3.79 3.15 -2.82
N SER A 650 -2.69 2.56 -3.29
CA SER A 650 -2.45 1.12 -3.35
C SER A 650 -0.99 0.85 -3.03
N LEU A 651 -0.74 -0.05 -2.07
CA LEU A 651 0.59 -0.50 -1.70
C LEU A 651 0.66 -2.02 -1.89
N TYR A 652 1.51 -2.46 -2.82
CA TYR A 652 1.67 -3.84 -3.25
C TYR A 652 2.95 -4.46 -2.68
N LEU A 653 2.87 -5.73 -2.27
CA LEU A 653 4.00 -6.57 -1.86
C LEU A 653 3.70 -8.03 -2.21
N GLY A 654 4.66 -8.76 -2.77
CA GLY A 654 4.66 -10.23 -2.82
C GLY A 654 3.45 -10.88 -3.50
N GLY A 655 2.77 -10.19 -4.41
CA GLY A 655 1.58 -10.68 -5.11
C GLY A 655 0.25 -10.11 -4.64
N GLN A 656 0.23 -9.25 -3.61
CA GLN A 656 -1.01 -8.69 -3.03
C GLN A 656 -0.94 -7.19 -2.75
N LEU A 657 -2.10 -6.55 -2.57
CA LEU A 657 -2.17 -5.26 -1.88
C LEU A 657 -2.15 -5.49 -0.36
N ILE A 658 -1.23 -4.84 0.34
CA ILE A 658 -1.07 -4.94 1.80
C ILE A 658 -1.80 -3.84 2.57
N ASN A 659 -2.38 -2.86 1.88
CA ASN A 659 -3.11 -1.74 2.50
C ASN A 659 -4.63 -1.81 2.37
N ARG A 660 -5.22 -2.49 1.37
CA ARG A 660 -6.67 -2.49 1.12
C ARG A 660 -7.14 -3.70 0.30
N PRO A 661 -8.43 -4.09 0.35
CA PRO A 661 -9.00 -5.08 -0.57
C PRO A 661 -8.89 -4.61 -2.04
N PRO A 662 -8.45 -5.45 -3.00
CA PRO A 662 -8.27 -5.05 -4.40
C PRO A 662 -9.54 -4.50 -5.08
N THR A 663 -10.72 -4.94 -4.65
CA THR A 663 -12.04 -4.44 -5.06
C THR A 663 -12.26 -2.95 -4.78
N THR A 664 -11.48 -2.35 -3.87
CA THR A 664 -11.57 -0.94 -3.48
C THR A 664 -10.52 -0.05 -4.12
N ALA A 665 -9.60 -0.61 -4.92
CA ALA A 665 -8.50 0.10 -5.56
C ALA A 665 -8.88 0.49 -7.00
N ALA A 666 -8.64 1.75 -7.37
CA ALA A 666 -8.87 2.24 -8.71
C ALA A 666 -7.84 1.71 -9.72
N ARG A 667 -8.16 1.87 -11.01
CA ARG A 667 -7.18 1.77 -12.10
C ARG A 667 -6.32 3.04 -12.10
N VAL A 668 -5.00 2.89 -12.03
CA VAL A 668 -4.02 3.97 -12.04
C VAL A 668 -3.17 3.91 -13.30
N HIS A 669 -2.62 5.04 -13.74
CA HIS A 669 -1.68 5.08 -14.87
C HIS A 669 -0.32 4.48 -14.48
N ASN A 670 0.29 5.00 -13.41
CA ASN A 670 1.67 4.69 -13.03
C ASN A 670 1.88 4.47 -11.52
N GLY A 671 3.05 3.92 -11.20
CA GLY A 671 3.54 3.67 -9.86
C GLY A 671 5.08 3.56 -9.84
N LEU A 672 5.61 3.31 -8.65
CA LEU A 672 7.02 3.02 -8.42
C LEU A 672 7.17 1.54 -8.11
N GLY A 673 7.85 0.79 -8.98
CA GLY A 673 8.09 -0.64 -8.84
C GLY A 673 9.47 -0.93 -8.28
N LEU A 674 9.53 -1.72 -7.21
CA LEU A 674 10.75 -2.25 -6.63
C LEU A 674 10.96 -3.70 -7.10
N PHE A 675 12.11 -3.96 -7.70
CA PHE A 675 12.49 -5.24 -8.26
C PHE A 675 13.57 -5.88 -7.39
N LEU A 676 13.26 -7.04 -6.81
CA LEU A 676 14.26 -7.95 -6.26
C LEU A 676 14.83 -8.76 -7.42
N GLN A 677 16.11 -8.58 -7.74
CA GLN A 677 16.84 -9.50 -8.59
C GLN A 677 17.40 -10.65 -7.73
N PRO A 678 17.34 -11.91 -8.19
CA PRO A 678 18.08 -13.00 -7.55
C PRO A 678 19.57 -12.65 -7.58
N GLY A 679 20.15 -12.40 -6.40
CA GLY A 679 21.54 -11.98 -6.31
C GLY A 679 22.46 -13.05 -6.87
N LEU A 680 23.16 -12.73 -7.97
CA LEU A 680 24.41 -13.38 -8.33
C LEU A 680 25.40 -13.15 -7.19
N ARG A 681 25.39 -14.06 -6.21
CA ARG A 681 26.53 -14.21 -5.31
C ARG A 681 27.67 -14.71 -6.16
N SER A 682 28.65 -13.84 -6.40
CA SER A 682 29.97 -14.25 -6.88
C SER A 682 30.43 -15.47 -6.07
N PRO A 683 31.03 -16.49 -6.69
CA PRO A 683 31.82 -17.46 -5.94
C PRO A 683 32.78 -16.70 -5.03
N SER A 684 32.84 -17.07 -3.75
CA SER A 684 33.86 -16.55 -2.85
C SER A 684 35.21 -17.11 -3.28
N ASN A 685 36.17 -16.22 -3.51
CA ASN A 685 37.59 -16.56 -3.31
C ASN A 685 37.82 -16.91 -1.84
#